data_AF-A0A2A4NHY5-F1
#
_entry.id   AF-A0A2A4NHY5-F1
#
_cell.length_a   1.000
_cell.length_b   1.000
_cell.length_c   1.000
_cell.angle_alpha   90.00
_cell.angle_beta   90.00
_cell.angle_gamma   90.00
#
_symmetry.space_group_name_H-M   'P 1'
#
loop_
_entity.id
_entity.type
_entity.pdbx_description
1 polymer ?
#
loop_
_entity_poly.entity_id
_entity_poly.type
_entity_poly.pdbx_seq_one_letter_code
_entity_poly.pdbx_strand_id
1 'polypeptide(L)'
;MIRRFIFPLFRSIYTILLIVASVLSVVIWYLFPLIGGETWRPFDGITSRIVTISVMWVFFLALMIFIFWRRRRRDRKLTEDIAETVDTSEDDVIGEEIGELRGKFKTAMAELRKSKNGRRHITELPWYVMIGPPGAGKTTAIVNSGLQFPLADKLGKSAIGGVGGTRNCDWWFTNNAVLIDTAGRYTTQESDADTDNAAWLGFLGLLKKYRKRQPINGALVAISLSDLSLQDEITQKAHAQAVRRRLNELREKLGVRFPVYVLFTKADLIAGFSEFYDNLGKDDREQVWGFTLPLDKTKGEASAIAAFDSEFALLLGQLNAQLLERMQTETDHQRRALVAGFPSQVASVRGVARTFLNEVFQDNRYEKRHMVRGIYFTSGTQEGTPIDRLMLGMAQTFGIGRQAIGSGHGAGRSFFLTRLFEGVIFPEAGLVSSDDKVERRYRWTRRIAIAATVLIAIATGTLWTISYLKNVELIEQAQAQVEKYQQAAATLPPSPVGDTDLPPVVTALNELRDLPANPVLDDPDPERNMTYGLYQGEVIGTQAAQTYRAALNQRFLPRLLLRLEEQMSANMNNTNLLYEALKIYLMLGLQGPMNTELVKEWMLVDWSLTYAGVTRQQMRDDLDDHLNALLSQPMQEIALNGPLVEQIQGLLSEMPLAQRVYNGIINSAKATALPKWRISTAAGPAVKRVMVRSSGKPLNDGIEGIFTYDGFNNVFLPEAVSVAERVQRESWVLGPRGEAEQSEAALLALSRDVLDLYYNDYISRYDSILGDVDIVPMESLSHAVEVTNVLSGPTSPIVNLLTEISKETRLTEDRSLLDAESLSGGASQVGIIEARSNLSIQGQILMEALINSASSENGEPPKVPGAYVEERFEWLHQLVARPEGQPSQLDGLMGVLTEVYQELNKMSFSGVSPGGEGGQALVQFQQVASRI
;
A
#
# COMPACT_ATOMS: atom_id res chain seq x y z
N MET A 1 -19.78 33.11 -36.22
CA MET A 1 -19.67 33.48 -34.79
C MET A 1 -19.10 32.37 -33.91
N ILE A 2 -19.55 31.11 -34.04
CA ILE A 2 -19.11 29.94 -33.23
C ILE A 2 -17.58 29.74 -33.19
N ARG A 3 -16.88 29.87 -34.32
CA ARG A 3 -15.42 29.69 -34.41
C ARG A 3 -14.60 30.76 -33.66
N ARG A 4 -15.16 31.95 -33.43
CA ARG A 4 -14.46 33.09 -32.81
C ARG A 4 -14.60 33.14 -31.29
N PHE A 5 -15.64 32.50 -30.74
CA PHE A 5 -15.94 32.53 -29.29
C PHE A 5 -15.83 31.17 -28.59
N ILE A 6 -16.20 30.05 -29.24
CA ILE A 6 -16.23 28.73 -28.59
C ILE A 6 -14.83 28.07 -28.57
N PHE A 7 -14.10 28.10 -29.68
CA PHE A 7 -12.74 27.52 -29.76
C PHE A 7 -11.71 28.15 -28.80
N PRO A 8 -11.68 29.48 -28.57
CA PRO A 8 -10.83 30.07 -27.54
C PRO A 8 -11.24 29.64 -26.12
N LEU A 9 -12.54 29.41 -25.88
CA LEU A 9 -13.05 28.94 -24.59
C LEU A 9 -12.43 27.58 -24.24
N PHE A 10 -12.37 26.62 -25.18
CA PHE A 10 -11.73 25.31 -24.98
C PHE A 10 -10.20 25.33 -24.94
N ARG A 11 -9.56 26.45 -25.29
CA ARG A 11 -8.09 26.63 -25.18
C ARG A 11 -7.65 27.23 -23.84
N SER A 12 -8.58 27.71 -23.03
CA SER A 12 -8.28 28.23 -21.70
C SER A 12 -7.86 27.08 -20.77
N ILE A 13 -6.83 27.30 -19.96
CA ILE A 13 -6.40 26.30 -18.96
C ILE A 13 -7.49 26.02 -17.92
N TYR A 14 -8.37 27.01 -17.70
CA TYR A 14 -9.46 26.95 -16.74
C TYR A 14 -10.57 26.01 -17.17
N THR A 15 -10.95 26.03 -18.46
CA THR A 15 -11.93 25.08 -19.03
C THR A 15 -11.38 23.68 -19.11
N ILE A 16 -10.10 23.50 -19.44
CA ILE A 16 -9.46 22.18 -19.40
C ILE A 16 -9.52 21.59 -17.98
N LEU A 17 -9.14 22.36 -16.95
CA LEU A 17 -9.23 21.93 -15.56
C LEU A 17 -10.66 21.56 -15.15
N LEU A 18 -11.65 22.30 -15.61
CA LEU A 18 -13.06 22.05 -15.32
C LEU A 18 -13.57 20.75 -15.98
N ILE A 19 -13.18 20.51 -17.24
CA ILE A 19 -13.49 19.25 -17.93
C ILE A 19 -12.83 18.06 -17.23
N VAL A 20 -11.55 18.18 -16.85
CA VAL A 20 -10.83 17.12 -16.13
C VAL A 20 -11.50 16.81 -14.79
N ALA A 21 -11.85 17.84 -14.00
CA ALA A 21 -12.57 17.67 -12.74
C ALA A 21 -13.94 16.98 -12.94
N SER A 22 -14.64 17.31 -14.03
CA SER A 22 -15.93 16.69 -14.37
C SER A 22 -15.76 15.20 -14.71
N VAL A 23 -14.78 14.85 -15.54
CA VAL A 23 -14.48 13.44 -15.88
C VAL A 23 -14.07 12.66 -14.64
N LEU A 24 -13.19 13.21 -13.79
CA LEU A 24 -12.80 12.56 -12.53
C LEU A 24 -13.99 12.41 -11.58
N SER A 25 -14.95 13.34 -11.58
CA SER A 25 -16.17 13.20 -10.76
C SER A 25 -16.99 12.00 -11.20
N VAL A 26 -17.12 11.77 -12.52
CA VAL A 26 -17.80 10.58 -13.07
C VAL A 26 -17.04 9.31 -12.69
N VAL A 27 -15.71 9.31 -12.80
CA VAL A 27 -14.86 8.18 -12.38
C VAL A 27 -15.04 7.87 -10.89
N ILE A 28 -14.99 8.88 -10.02
CA ILE A 28 -15.22 8.70 -8.58
C ILE A 28 -16.63 8.15 -8.33
N TRP A 29 -17.64 8.63 -9.05
CA TRP A 29 -19.01 8.20 -8.82
C TRP A 29 -19.23 6.70 -9.10
N TYR A 30 -18.68 6.21 -10.21
CA TYR A 30 -18.94 4.86 -10.71
C TYR A 30 -17.84 3.84 -10.37
N LEU A 31 -16.58 4.26 -10.30
CA LEU A 31 -15.44 3.34 -10.12
C LEU A 31 -14.87 3.31 -8.70
N PHE A 32 -15.01 4.37 -7.90
CA PHE A 32 -14.50 4.34 -6.52
C PHE A 32 -15.24 3.38 -5.57
N PRO A 33 -16.53 3.05 -5.75
CA PRO A 33 -17.16 1.98 -4.96
C PRO A 33 -16.45 0.63 -5.07
N LEU A 34 -15.68 0.40 -6.15
CA LEU A 34 -14.89 -0.81 -6.35
C LEU A 34 -13.56 -0.79 -5.59
N ILE A 35 -13.19 0.34 -4.97
CA ILE A 35 -11.93 0.52 -4.24
C ILE A 35 -12.18 0.36 -2.73
N GLY A 36 -11.76 -0.79 -2.19
CA GLY A 36 -11.81 -1.12 -0.76
C GLY A 36 -11.65 -2.63 -0.52
N GLY A 37 -11.23 -3.02 0.68
CA GLY A 37 -11.20 -4.42 1.15
C GLY A 37 -12.33 -4.71 2.14
N GLU A 38 -12.34 -5.88 2.78
CA GLU A 38 -13.40 -6.32 3.72
C GLU A 38 -13.77 -5.32 4.82
N THR A 39 -12.78 -4.72 5.49
CA THR A 39 -13.00 -3.86 6.66
C THR A 39 -13.04 -2.38 6.32
N TRP A 40 -12.65 -2.00 5.10
CA TRP A 40 -12.48 -0.60 4.71
C TRP A 40 -12.97 -0.34 3.29
N ARG A 41 -14.25 0.05 3.20
CA ARG A 41 -14.90 0.52 1.96
C ARG A 41 -15.29 2.00 2.08
N PRO A 42 -14.32 2.92 2.06
CA PRO A 42 -14.56 4.32 2.33
C PRO A 42 -15.48 4.99 1.29
N PHE A 43 -15.63 4.45 0.09
CA PHE A 43 -16.39 5.06 -1.02
C PHE A 43 -17.71 4.35 -1.37
N ASP A 44 -18.14 3.36 -0.58
CA ASP A 44 -19.42 2.68 -0.81
C ASP A 44 -20.61 3.60 -0.46
N GLY A 45 -20.46 4.39 0.61
CA GLY A 45 -21.43 5.41 1.00
C GLY A 45 -21.63 6.49 -0.07
N ILE A 46 -22.89 6.86 -0.31
CA ILE A 46 -23.22 8.01 -1.19
C ILE A 46 -22.62 9.31 -0.60
N THR A 47 -22.64 9.43 0.73
CA THR A 47 -22.11 10.59 1.45
C THR A 47 -20.61 10.74 1.26
N SER A 48 -19.84 9.66 1.37
CA SER A 48 -18.38 9.71 1.20
C SER A 48 -17.97 10.01 -0.24
N ARG A 49 -18.73 9.53 -1.23
CA ARG A 49 -18.54 9.90 -2.64
C ARG A 49 -18.78 11.39 -2.86
N ILE A 50 -19.87 11.94 -2.32
CA ILE A 50 -20.17 13.38 -2.41
C ILE A 50 -19.08 14.21 -1.71
N VAL A 51 -18.61 13.80 -0.53
CA VAL A 51 -17.53 14.49 0.20
C VAL A 51 -16.24 14.47 -0.63
N THR A 52 -15.87 13.32 -1.20
CA THR A 52 -14.65 13.16 -2.00
C THR A 52 -14.69 14.02 -3.27
N ILE A 53 -15.82 14.01 -3.98
CA ILE A 53 -16.06 14.89 -5.14
C ILE A 53 -15.98 16.35 -4.71
N SER A 54 -16.58 16.73 -3.58
CA SER A 54 -16.55 18.10 -3.06
C SER A 54 -15.13 18.55 -2.72
N VAL A 55 -14.35 17.73 -2.02
CA VAL A 55 -12.93 18.02 -1.69
C VAL A 55 -12.10 18.14 -2.97
N MET A 56 -12.31 17.26 -3.94
CA MET A 56 -11.64 17.35 -5.23
C MET A 56 -11.99 18.66 -5.96
N TRP A 57 -13.27 19.05 -5.99
CA TRP A 57 -13.68 20.33 -6.59
C TRP A 57 -13.09 21.53 -5.86
N VAL A 58 -13.01 21.49 -4.52
CA VAL A 58 -12.32 22.51 -3.73
C VAL A 58 -10.83 22.56 -4.10
N PHE A 59 -10.18 21.42 -4.26
CA PHE A 59 -8.78 21.35 -4.71
C PHE A 59 -8.60 21.93 -6.11
N PHE A 60 -9.44 21.56 -7.08
CA PHE A 60 -9.38 22.11 -8.44
C PHE A 60 -9.68 23.61 -8.45
N LEU A 61 -10.62 24.09 -7.64
CA LEU A 61 -10.91 25.51 -7.46
C LEU A 61 -9.72 26.23 -6.82
N ALA A 62 -9.12 25.66 -5.78
CA ALA A 62 -7.93 26.19 -5.13
C ALA A 62 -6.73 26.23 -6.08
N LEU A 63 -6.53 25.19 -6.90
CA LEU A 63 -5.54 25.16 -7.96
C LEU A 63 -5.84 26.24 -9.02
N MET A 64 -7.10 26.44 -9.37
CA MET A 64 -7.54 27.48 -10.31
C MET A 64 -7.21 28.88 -9.77
N ILE A 65 -7.56 29.13 -8.51
CA ILE A 65 -7.27 30.36 -7.77
C ILE A 65 -5.77 30.52 -7.60
N PHE A 66 -5.02 29.46 -7.32
CA PHE A 66 -3.57 29.49 -7.19
C PHE A 66 -2.89 29.81 -8.53
N ILE A 67 -3.33 29.22 -9.64
CA ILE A 67 -2.82 29.56 -10.97
C ILE A 67 -3.16 31.01 -11.31
N PHE A 68 -4.39 31.45 -11.00
CA PHE A 68 -4.82 32.84 -11.16
C PHE A 68 -3.97 33.81 -10.32
N TRP A 69 -3.76 33.48 -9.05
CA TRP A 69 -2.98 34.26 -8.11
C TRP A 69 -1.49 34.24 -8.44
N ARG A 70 -0.92 33.10 -8.82
CA ARG A 70 0.47 32.96 -9.25
C ARG A 70 0.71 33.71 -10.55
N ARG A 71 -0.21 33.70 -11.52
CA ARG A 71 -0.15 34.58 -12.69
C ARG A 71 -0.11 36.04 -12.23
N ARG A 72 -1.05 36.45 -11.38
CA ARG A 72 -1.14 37.81 -10.83
C ARG A 72 0.09 38.20 -10.00
N ARG A 73 0.70 37.28 -9.26
CA ARG A 73 1.93 37.46 -8.49
C ARG A 73 3.15 37.51 -9.39
N ARG A 74 3.23 36.71 -10.46
CA ARG A 74 4.29 36.82 -11.46
C ARG A 74 4.24 38.18 -12.14
N ASP A 75 3.04 38.67 -12.42
CA ASP A 75 2.80 39.99 -12.96
C ASP A 75 3.19 41.07 -11.94
N ARG A 76 2.92 40.86 -10.64
CA ARG A 76 3.36 41.75 -9.55
C ARG A 76 4.87 41.69 -9.28
N LYS A 77 5.51 40.52 -9.40
CA LYS A 77 6.95 40.33 -9.22
C LYS A 77 7.74 40.92 -10.38
N LEU A 78 7.21 40.84 -11.61
CA LEU A 78 7.66 41.67 -12.75
C LEU A 78 7.40 43.18 -12.53
N THR A 79 6.60 43.56 -11.55
CA THR A 79 6.35 44.97 -11.17
C THR A 79 7.32 45.43 -10.10
N GLU A 80 7.58 44.57 -9.11
CA GLU A 80 8.51 44.76 -7.99
C GLU A 80 9.98 44.63 -8.45
N ASP A 81 10.37 43.61 -9.22
CA ASP A 81 11.73 43.45 -9.77
C ASP A 81 12.16 44.65 -10.64
N ILE A 82 11.22 45.35 -11.29
CA ILE A 82 11.49 46.56 -12.09
C ILE A 82 11.72 47.78 -11.18
N ALA A 83 11.07 47.81 -10.02
CA ALA A 83 11.26 48.87 -9.04
C ALA A 83 12.54 48.65 -8.22
N GLU A 84 12.86 47.40 -7.88
CA GLU A 84 13.92 47.00 -6.95
C GLU A 84 15.30 46.86 -7.63
N THR A 85 15.37 46.37 -8.89
CA THR A 85 16.67 46.28 -9.61
C THR A 85 17.24 47.63 -10.08
N VAL A 86 16.64 48.74 -9.66
CA VAL A 86 17.08 50.11 -9.95
C VAL A 86 17.90 50.69 -8.79
N ASP A 87 17.77 50.17 -7.57
CA ASP A 87 18.45 50.73 -6.38
C ASP A 87 19.76 50.03 -6.01
N THR A 88 20.14 48.91 -6.66
CA THR A 88 21.28 48.07 -6.23
C THR A 88 22.40 47.91 -7.27
N SER A 89 22.63 48.88 -8.15
CA SER A 89 23.82 48.86 -9.01
C SER A 89 24.36 50.27 -9.20
N GLU A 90 24.92 50.84 -8.13
CA GLU A 90 25.92 51.90 -8.21
C GLU A 90 27.26 51.23 -8.52
N ASP A 91 27.76 51.40 -9.74
CA ASP A 91 29.21 51.40 -10.01
C ASP A 91 29.48 52.03 -11.39
N ASP A 92 30.41 52.98 -11.37
CA ASP A 92 31.07 53.73 -12.44
C ASP A 92 30.31 54.78 -13.28
N VAL A 93 31.07 55.78 -13.75
CA VAL A 93 30.69 56.98 -14.53
C VAL A 93 29.92 56.68 -15.83
N ILE A 94 29.96 55.43 -16.32
CA ILE A 94 29.11 54.90 -17.41
C ILE A 94 27.62 54.76 -16.97
N GLY A 95 27.38 54.77 -15.65
CA GLY A 95 26.11 54.60 -14.98
C GLY A 95 25.19 55.82 -15.02
N GLU A 96 25.67 57.02 -15.32
CA GLU A 96 24.82 58.22 -15.34
C GLU A 96 23.92 58.25 -16.60
N GLU A 97 24.48 58.00 -17.80
CA GLU A 97 23.69 57.89 -19.03
C GLU A 97 22.78 56.64 -19.05
N ILE A 98 23.31 55.50 -18.59
CA ILE A 98 22.52 54.26 -18.44
C ILE A 98 21.45 54.44 -17.35
N GLY A 99 21.75 55.18 -16.29
CA GLY A 99 20.84 55.53 -15.21
C GLY A 99 19.70 56.43 -15.69
N GLU A 100 19.97 57.44 -16.52
CA GLU A 100 18.96 58.28 -17.14
C GLU A 100 18.07 57.48 -18.11
N LEU A 101 18.67 56.60 -18.93
CA LEU A 101 17.93 55.67 -19.80
C LEU A 101 17.03 54.70 -19.00
N ARG A 102 17.54 54.14 -17.90
CA ARG A 102 16.79 53.30 -16.97
C ARG A 102 15.67 54.08 -16.28
N GLY A 103 15.93 55.33 -15.89
CA GLY A 103 14.97 56.23 -15.26
C GLY A 103 13.82 56.58 -16.21
N LYS A 104 14.13 56.99 -17.44
CA LYS A 104 13.13 57.22 -18.50
C LYS A 104 12.33 55.96 -18.81
N PHE A 105 12.99 54.81 -18.91
CA PHE A 105 12.32 53.50 -19.06
C PHE A 105 11.40 53.17 -17.88
N LYS A 106 11.82 53.42 -16.63
CA LYS A 106 11.01 53.20 -15.41
C LYS A 106 9.77 54.08 -15.41
N THR A 107 9.93 55.37 -15.69
CA THR A 107 8.83 56.34 -15.76
C THR A 107 7.84 55.96 -16.86
N ALA A 108 8.34 55.63 -18.04
CA ALA A 108 7.56 55.19 -19.19
C ALA A 108 6.76 53.90 -18.89
N MET A 109 7.40 52.90 -18.27
CA MET A 109 6.75 51.65 -17.86
C MET A 109 5.75 51.84 -16.71
N ALA A 110 6.03 52.74 -15.77
CA ALA A 110 5.12 53.08 -14.68
C ALA A 110 3.86 53.78 -15.18
N GLU A 111 3.99 54.68 -16.16
CA GLU A 111 2.85 55.40 -16.70
C GLU A 111 2.00 54.52 -17.63
N LEU A 112 2.63 53.62 -18.39
CA LEU A 112 1.90 52.60 -19.16
C LEU A 112 1.02 51.73 -18.25
N ARG A 113 1.49 51.41 -17.03
CA ARG A 113 0.76 50.63 -16.01
C ARG A 113 -0.47 51.35 -15.45
N LYS A 114 -0.46 52.68 -15.35
CA LYS A 114 -1.58 53.47 -14.83
C LYS A 114 -2.74 53.63 -15.82
N SER A 115 -2.52 53.35 -17.11
CA SER A 115 -3.58 53.37 -18.12
C SER A 115 -4.66 52.30 -17.86
N LYS A 116 -5.92 52.54 -18.28
CA LYS A 116 -7.08 51.64 -18.04
C LYS A 116 -6.85 50.19 -18.50
N ASN A 117 -5.91 49.94 -19.40
CA ASN A 117 -5.53 48.62 -19.91
C ASN A 117 -4.03 48.29 -19.70
N GLY A 118 -3.34 48.99 -18.79
CA GLY A 118 -1.88 49.05 -18.68
C GLY A 118 -1.14 47.71 -18.49
N ARG A 119 -1.83 46.69 -17.97
CA ARG A 119 -1.27 45.33 -17.80
C ARG A 119 -1.22 44.53 -19.10
N ARG A 120 -2.16 44.75 -20.02
CA ARG A 120 -2.14 44.14 -21.37
C ARG A 120 -1.13 44.84 -22.27
N HIS A 121 -1.07 46.18 -22.20
CA HIS A 121 -0.25 46.99 -23.10
C HIS A 121 1.26 46.71 -23.05
N ILE A 122 1.83 46.36 -21.88
CA ILE A 122 3.26 46.02 -21.76
C ILE A 122 3.64 44.76 -22.54
N THR A 123 2.74 43.78 -22.63
CA THR A 123 3.01 42.49 -23.27
C THR A 123 2.38 42.33 -24.65
N GLU A 124 1.35 43.11 -24.97
CA GLU A 124 0.58 43.00 -26.22
C GLU A 124 0.87 44.12 -27.25
N LEU A 125 1.32 45.33 -26.87
CA LEU A 125 1.62 46.39 -27.86
C LEU A 125 2.94 46.13 -28.59
N PRO A 126 3.01 46.22 -29.92
CA PRO A 126 4.28 46.05 -30.63
C PRO A 126 5.26 47.18 -30.38
N TRP A 127 6.56 46.86 -30.28
CA TRP A 127 7.64 47.85 -30.07
C TRP A 127 8.50 47.96 -31.31
N TYR A 128 8.70 49.18 -31.79
CA TYR A 128 9.55 49.44 -32.96
C TYR A 128 10.69 50.38 -32.58
N VAL A 129 11.89 50.06 -33.07
CA VAL A 129 13.08 50.90 -32.86
C VAL A 129 13.37 51.67 -34.14
N MET A 130 13.54 52.98 -34.06
CA MET A 130 13.90 53.84 -35.19
C MET A 130 15.39 54.18 -35.12
N ILE A 131 16.15 53.84 -36.17
CA ILE A 131 17.61 54.02 -36.27
C ILE A 131 17.91 54.86 -37.51
N GLY A 132 18.94 55.71 -37.43
CA GLY A 132 19.39 56.55 -38.54
C GLY A 132 20.34 57.65 -38.08
N PRO A 133 21.11 58.24 -39.00
CA PRO A 133 22.07 59.29 -38.66
C PRO A 133 21.40 60.53 -38.02
N PRO A 134 22.17 61.40 -37.35
CA PRO A 134 21.68 62.69 -36.88
C PRO A 134 21.04 63.49 -38.03
N GLY A 135 19.97 64.24 -37.74
CA GLY A 135 19.32 65.04 -38.78
C GLY A 135 18.47 64.28 -39.80
N ALA A 136 18.38 62.95 -39.74
CA ALA A 136 17.57 62.13 -40.65
C ALA A 136 16.04 62.27 -40.48
N GLY A 137 15.55 63.17 -39.62
CA GLY A 137 14.11 63.42 -39.44
C GLY A 137 13.34 62.34 -38.65
N LYS A 138 14.03 61.55 -37.80
CA LYS A 138 13.41 60.49 -36.96
C LYS A 138 12.30 61.01 -36.05
N THR A 139 12.67 61.90 -35.13
CA THR A 139 11.74 62.53 -34.18
C THR A 139 10.64 63.28 -34.92
N THR A 140 10.99 64.02 -35.97
CA THR A 140 10.05 64.76 -36.80
C THR A 140 9.01 63.85 -37.46
N ALA A 141 9.44 62.69 -37.99
CA ALA A 141 8.54 61.71 -38.58
C ALA A 141 7.58 61.10 -37.55
N ILE A 142 8.00 60.93 -36.29
CA ILE A 142 7.14 60.43 -35.21
C ILE A 142 6.14 61.51 -34.77
N VAL A 143 6.63 62.72 -34.45
CA VAL A 143 5.80 63.82 -33.93
C VAL A 143 4.73 64.24 -34.95
N ASN A 144 5.08 64.28 -36.23
CA ASN A 144 4.17 64.69 -37.30
C ASN A 144 3.53 63.50 -38.04
N SER A 145 3.62 62.28 -37.50
CA SER A 145 3.01 61.08 -38.10
C SER A 145 1.48 61.08 -38.11
N GLY A 146 0.84 61.98 -37.36
CA GLY A 146 -0.61 61.96 -37.14
C GLY A 146 -1.09 60.88 -36.15
N LEU A 147 -0.16 60.14 -35.54
CA LEU A 147 -0.48 59.16 -34.49
C LEU A 147 -1.01 59.85 -33.23
N GLN A 148 -1.93 59.17 -32.54
CA GLN A 148 -2.45 59.65 -31.26
C GLN A 148 -1.48 59.26 -30.13
N PHE A 149 -1.11 60.23 -29.30
CA PHE A 149 -0.19 60.07 -28.17
C PHE A 149 -0.89 60.39 -26.83
N PRO A 150 -1.68 59.44 -26.26
CA PRO A 150 -2.54 59.70 -25.10
C PRO A 150 -1.82 60.19 -23.84
N LEU A 151 -0.51 59.94 -23.76
CA LEU A 151 0.35 60.32 -22.64
C LEU A 151 0.89 61.74 -22.80
N ALA A 152 1.18 62.18 -24.03
CA ALA A 152 1.65 63.53 -24.32
C ALA A 152 0.57 64.58 -24.04
N ASP A 153 -0.71 64.22 -24.23
CA ASP A 153 -1.87 65.07 -23.92
C ASP A 153 -2.05 65.34 -22.41
N LYS A 154 -1.52 64.47 -21.53
CA LYS A 154 -1.63 64.60 -20.07
C LYS A 154 -0.42 65.24 -19.39
N LEU A 155 0.77 65.00 -19.94
CA LEU A 155 2.04 65.43 -19.34
C LEU A 155 2.64 66.66 -20.05
N GLY A 156 2.07 67.08 -21.19
CA GLY A 156 2.60 68.14 -22.05
C GLY A 156 3.54 67.59 -23.12
N LYS A 157 3.52 68.22 -24.32
CA LYS A 157 4.34 67.80 -25.49
C LYS A 157 5.84 67.72 -25.20
N SER A 158 6.32 68.44 -24.19
CA SER A 158 7.73 68.50 -23.75
C SER A 158 8.12 67.47 -22.67
N ALA A 159 7.17 66.77 -22.04
CA ALA A 159 7.46 65.89 -20.90
C ALA A 159 7.76 64.42 -21.27
N ILE A 160 7.61 64.04 -22.54
CA ILE A 160 7.84 62.66 -23.01
C ILE A 160 8.89 62.58 -24.15
N GLY A 161 9.29 63.72 -24.70
CA GLY A 161 10.38 63.86 -25.66
C GLY A 161 10.61 65.34 -25.93
N GLY A 162 11.79 65.85 -25.58
CA GLY A 162 12.10 67.27 -25.68
C GLY A 162 12.25 67.73 -27.12
N VAL A 163 11.74 68.93 -27.44
CA VAL A 163 11.92 69.60 -28.76
C VAL A 163 13.33 70.18 -28.94
N GLY A 164 14.30 69.74 -28.13
CA GLY A 164 15.73 70.03 -28.28
C GLY A 164 16.50 68.73 -28.28
N GLY A 165 16.88 68.24 -29.47
CA GLY A 165 17.78 67.11 -29.75
C GLY A 165 17.66 65.86 -28.87
N THR A 166 17.25 64.71 -29.44
CA THR A 166 17.28 63.41 -28.74
C THR A 166 18.71 63.05 -28.32
N ARG A 167 19.04 63.28 -27.05
CA ARG A 167 20.36 62.95 -26.49
C ARG A 167 20.48 61.44 -26.28
N ASN A 168 19.54 60.73 -25.67
CA ASN A 168 19.71 59.29 -25.39
C ASN A 168 18.70 58.45 -26.22
N CYS A 169 17.58 58.03 -25.63
CA CYS A 169 16.46 57.43 -26.35
C CYS A 169 15.14 58.01 -25.82
N ASP A 170 14.24 58.36 -26.72
CA ASP A 170 12.89 58.84 -26.38
C ASP A 170 11.84 57.77 -26.67
N TRP A 171 10.82 57.73 -25.80
CA TRP A 171 9.80 56.68 -25.80
C TRP A 171 8.44 57.26 -26.17
N TRP A 172 7.97 56.92 -27.36
CA TRP A 172 6.73 57.45 -27.90
C TRP A 172 5.62 56.39 -27.82
N PHE A 173 4.61 56.68 -27.01
CA PHE A 173 3.50 55.76 -26.75
C PHE A 173 2.26 56.15 -27.53
N THR A 174 1.83 55.25 -28.41
CA THR A 174 0.61 55.40 -29.20
C THR A 174 -0.45 54.40 -28.75
N ASN A 175 -1.67 54.52 -29.28
CA ASN A 175 -2.73 53.53 -29.05
C ASN A 175 -2.35 52.12 -29.56
N ASN A 176 -1.52 52.06 -30.60
CA ASN A 176 -1.31 50.83 -31.38
C ASN A 176 0.12 50.27 -31.28
N ALA A 177 1.11 51.06 -30.83
CA ALA A 177 2.51 50.65 -30.72
C ALA A 177 3.33 51.55 -29.80
N VAL A 178 4.52 51.08 -29.41
CA VAL A 178 5.56 51.88 -28.78
C VAL A 178 6.68 52.11 -29.80
N LEU A 179 7.01 53.37 -30.06
CA LEU A 179 8.10 53.76 -30.94
C LEU A 179 9.27 54.24 -30.07
N ILE A 180 10.45 53.67 -30.30
CA ILE A 180 11.68 54.01 -29.61
C ILE A 180 12.52 54.83 -30.58
N ASP A 181 12.63 56.13 -30.31
CA ASP A 181 13.48 57.03 -31.08
C ASP A 181 14.89 57.01 -30.50
N THR A 182 15.87 56.62 -31.30
CA THR A 182 17.27 56.49 -30.86
C THR A 182 18.05 57.74 -31.24
N ALA A 183 18.95 58.21 -30.36
CA ALA A 183 19.81 59.34 -30.68
C ALA A 183 20.64 59.06 -31.94
N GLY A 184 20.82 60.10 -32.78
CA GLY A 184 21.61 60.01 -34.00
C GLY A 184 23.07 59.60 -33.75
N ARG A 185 23.65 59.97 -32.59
CA ARG A 185 25.01 59.59 -32.19
C ARG A 185 25.20 58.08 -32.00
N TYR A 186 24.14 57.37 -31.67
CA TYR A 186 24.20 55.92 -31.68
C TYR A 186 24.38 55.38 -33.10
N THR A 187 24.13 56.15 -34.15
CA THR A 187 24.42 55.75 -35.54
C THR A 187 25.76 56.30 -36.05
N THR A 188 26.13 57.55 -35.76
CA THR A 188 27.39 58.16 -36.25
C THR A 188 28.43 58.31 -35.12
N GLN A 189 29.58 57.67 -35.27
CA GLN A 189 30.64 57.57 -34.25
C GLN A 189 31.54 58.81 -34.21
N GLU A 190 31.00 59.98 -33.87
CA GLU A 190 31.72 61.25 -34.05
C GLU A 190 32.42 61.79 -32.80
N SER A 191 32.20 61.26 -31.58
CA SER A 191 32.95 61.78 -30.42
C SER A 191 33.23 60.84 -29.23
N ASP A 192 32.46 59.76 -28.96
CA ASP A 192 32.73 58.82 -27.84
C ASP A 192 32.23 57.38 -28.13
N ALA A 193 32.86 56.70 -29.09
CA ALA A 193 32.36 55.45 -29.66
C ALA A 193 32.17 54.29 -28.66
N ASP A 194 33.05 54.16 -27.66
CA ASP A 194 32.98 53.06 -26.69
C ASP A 194 31.88 53.26 -25.65
N THR A 195 31.75 54.49 -25.12
CA THR A 195 30.71 54.87 -24.15
C THR A 195 29.32 54.76 -24.76
N ASP A 196 29.13 55.28 -25.98
CA ASP A 196 27.87 55.19 -26.72
C ASP A 196 27.49 53.74 -27.05
N ASN A 197 28.48 52.89 -27.36
CA ASN A 197 28.25 51.49 -27.64
C ASN A 197 27.87 50.70 -26.38
N ALA A 198 28.51 50.99 -25.24
CA ALA A 198 28.15 50.39 -23.95
C ALA A 198 26.72 50.79 -23.51
N ALA A 199 26.36 52.07 -23.65
CA ALA A 199 25.01 52.56 -23.36
C ALA A 199 23.95 51.89 -24.24
N TRP A 200 24.21 51.77 -25.55
CA TRP A 200 23.36 51.06 -26.50
C TRP A 200 23.18 49.59 -26.13
N LEU A 201 24.26 48.86 -25.86
CA LEU A 201 24.19 47.44 -25.48
C LEU A 201 23.48 47.22 -24.14
N GLY A 202 23.70 48.11 -23.16
CA GLY A 202 22.98 48.12 -21.89
C GLY A 202 21.48 48.30 -22.08
N PHE A 203 21.09 49.23 -22.96
CA PHE A 203 19.69 49.44 -23.36
C PHE A 203 19.07 48.18 -24.00
N LEU A 204 19.78 47.51 -24.92
CA LEU A 204 19.30 46.23 -25.50
C LEU A 204 19.16 45.13 -24.45
N GLY A 205 20.04 45.10 -23.45
CA GLY A 205 19.96 44.21 -22.29
C GLY A 205 18.67 44.43 -21.48
N LEU A 206 18.28 45.69 -21.26
CA LEU A 206 17.04 46.05 -20.57
C LEU A 206 15.81 45.58 -21.37
N LEU A 207 15.79 45.81 -22.69
CA LEU A 207 14.71 45.32 -23.56
C LEU A 207 14.55 43.80 -23.45
N LYS A 208 15.65 43.05 -23.51
CA LYS A 208 15.63 41.58 -23.40
C LYS A 208 15.20 41.08 -22.02
N LYS A 209 15.61 41.77 -20.95
CA LYS A 209 15.27 41.43 -19.55
C LYS A 209 13.76 41.49 -19.34
N TYR A 210 13.12 42.56 -19.81
CA TYR A 210 11.70 42.85 -19.54
C TYR A 210 10.75 42.30 -20.61
N ARG A 211 11.19 42.14 -21.87
CA ARG A 211 10.42 41.51 -22.94
C ARG A 211 11.09 40.26 -23.51
N LYS A 212 11.11 39.19 -22.72
CA LYS A 212 11.84 37.95 -23.04
C LYS A 212 11.42 37.22 -24.33
N ARG A 213 10.17 37.35 -24.79
CA ARG A 213 9.67 36.61 -25.98
C ARG A 213 9.80 37.40 -27.28
N GLN A 214 9.47 38.68 -27.25
CA GLN A 214 9.52 39.61 -28.39
C GLN A 214 10.01 40.97 -27.88
N PRO A 215 11.34 41.16 -27.75
CA PRO A 215 11.91 42.43 -27.26
C PRO A 215 11.53 43.62 -28.13
N ILE A 216 11.49 43.42 -29.44
CA ILE A 216 11.00 44.35 -30.47
C ILE A 216 10.17 43.58 -31.50
N ASN A 217 9.33 44.28 -32.27
CA ASN A 217 8.47 43.74 -33.32
C ASN A 217 8.90 44.19 -34.73
N GLY A 218 9.77 45.19 -34.84
CA GLY A 218 10.36 45.65 -36.09
C GLY A 218 11.39 46.77 -35.86
N ALA A 219 12.16 47.08 -36.89
CA ALA A 219 13.07 48.23 -36.90
C ALA A 219 12.73 49.16 -38.08
N LEU A 220 12.75 50.47 -37.84
CA LEU A 220 12.63 51.49 -38.87
C LEU A 220 13.99 52.12 -39.11
N VAL A 221 14.43 52.14 -40.36
CA VAL A 221 15.66 52.81 -40.77
C VAL A 221 15.27 54.14 -41.42
N ALA A 222 15.54 55.26 -40.75
CA ALA A 222 15.29 56.58 -41.30
C ALA A 222 16.57 57.14 -41.93
N ILE A 223 16.50 57.50 -43.20
CA ILE A 223 17.61 58.10 -43.93
C ILE A 223 17.09 59.25 -44.79
N SER A 224 17.76 60.40 -44.70
CA SER A 224 17.38 61.61 -45.42
C SER A 224 17.77 61.51 -46.89
N LEU A 225 16.83 61.78 -47.80
CA LEU A 225 17.09 61.80 -49.24
C LEU A 225 18.03 62.92 -49.67
N SER A 226 17.97 64.07 -49.00
CA SER A 226 18.92 65.16 -49.25
C SER A 226 20.33 64.76 -48.87
N ASP A 227 20.49 64.05 -47.75
CA ASP A 227 21.81 63.70 -47.23
C ASP A 227 22.45 62.65 -48.15
N LEU A 228 21.67 61.64 -48.55
CA LEU A 228 22.07 60.70 -49.60
C LEU A 228 22.40 61.37 -50.94
N SER A 229 21.78 62.51 -51.25
CA SER A 229 21.96 63.17 -52.54
C SER A 229 23.08 64.21 -52.58
N LEU A 230 23.45 64.77 -51.43
CA LEU A 230 24.41 65.88 -51.28
C LEU A 230 25.77 65.44 -50.72
N GLN A 231 25.83 64.37 -49.93
CA GLN A 231 27.06 63.88 -49.33
C GLN A 231 27.90 63.09 -50.34
N ASP A 232 29.21 63.00 -50.11
CA ASP A 232 30.14 62.19 -50.89
C ASP A 232 29.93 60.68 -50.66
N GLU A 233 30.40 59.85 -51.60
CA GLU A 233 30.21 58.39 -51.56
C GLU A 233 30.80 57.72 -50.31
N ILE A 234 31.88 58.26 -49.74
CA ILE A 234 32.52 57.70 -48.54
C ILE A 234 31.61 57.89 -47.33
N THR A 235 31.07 59.09 -47.15
CA THR A 235 30.12 59.41 -46.08
C THR A 235 28.83 58.59 -46.19
N GLN A 236 28.29 58.43 -47.41
CA GLN A 236 27.11 57.59 -47.66
C GLN A 236 27.35 56.13 -47.26
N LYS A 237 28.52 55.58 -47.63
CA LYS A 237 28.91 54.22 -47.28
C LYS A 237 29.08 54.04 -45.77
N ALA A 238 29.70 55.01 -45.10
CA ALA A 238 29.85 55.00 -43.64
C ALA A 238 28.49 54.98 -42.92
N HIS A 239 27.52 55.77 -43.37
CA HIS A 239 26.15 55.73 -42.83
C HIS A 239 25.47 54.37 -43.06
N ALA A 240 25.60 53.77 -44.24
CA ALA A 240 25.05 52.45 -44.53
C ALA A 240 25.66 51.35 -43.64
N GLN A 241 26.98 51.36 -43.46
CA GLN A 241 27.69 50.41 -42.60
C GLN A 241 27.30 50.56 -41.12
N ALA A 242 27.12 51.80 -40.65
CA ALA A 242 26.65 52.05 -39.30
C ALA A 242 25.24 51.51 -39.05
N VAL A 243 24.30 51.76 -39.97
CA VAL A 243 22.94 51.21 -39.89
C VAL A 243 22.98 49.69 -39.89
N ARG A 244 23.75 49.07 -40.78
CA ARG A 244 23.92 47.61 -40.84
C ARG A 244 24.44 47.06 -39.51
N ARG A 245 25.48 47.66 -38.94
CA ARG A 245 26.03 47.28 -37.63
C ARG A 245 24.96 47.32 -36.55
N ARG A 246 24.15 48.38 -36.47
CA ARG A 246 23.07 48.49 -35.48
C ARG A 246 21.95 47.48 -35.66
N LEU A 247 21.56 47.18 -36.91
CA LEU A 247 20.60 46.11 -37.19
C LEU A 247 21.14 44.73 -36.77
N ASN A 248 22.43 44.47 -37.00
CA ASN A 248 23.10 43.24 -36.56
C ASN A 248 23.13 43.13 -35.03
N GLU A 249 23.55 44.19 -34.33
CA GLU A 249 23.57 44.25 -32.86
C GLU A 249 22.17 44.02 -32.25
N LEU A 250 21.12 44.67 -32.82
CA LEU A 250 19.74 44.42 -32.42
C LEU A 250 19.38 42.94 -32.51
N ARG A 251 19.69 42.31 -33.64
CA ARG A 251 19.33 40.90 -33.87
C ARG A 251 20.09 39.96 -32.94
N GLU A 252 21.40 40.15 -32.79
CA GLU A 252 22.25 39.29 -31.98
C GLU A 252 21.94 39.39 -30.50
N LYS A 253 21.82 40.60 -29.97
CA LYS A 253 21.57 40.81 -28.54
C LYS A 253 20.16 40.42 -28.16
N LEU A 254 19.15 40.80 -28.96
CA LEU A 254 17.74 40.50 -28.67
C LEU A 254 17.37 39.04 -29.00
N GLY A 255 18.11 38.38 -29.90
CA GLY A 255 17.91 36.97 -30.24
C GLY A 255 16.67 36.68 -31.09
N VAL A 256 16.10 37.70 -31.75
CA VAL A 256 14.86 37.60 -32.54
C VAL A 256 15.09 38.11 -33.96
N ARG A 257 14.45 37.48 -34.96
CA ARG A 257 14.40 37.98 -36.34
C ARG A 257 13.18 38.87 -36.49
N PHE A 258 13.37 40.10 -36.96
CA PHE A 258 12.33 41.13 -37.08
C PHE A 258 12.31 41.76 -38.48
N PRO A 259 11.16 42.28 -38.94
CA PRO A 259 11.03 43.06 -40.17
C PRO A 259 11.74 44.42 -40.05
N VAL A 260 12.41 44.84 -41.12
CA VAL A 260 13.08 46.13 -41.25
C VAL A 260 12.37 46.97 -42.32
N TYR A 261 11.93 48.16 -41.94
CA TYR A 261 11.26 49.12 -42.84
C TYR A 261 12.19 50.30 -43.09
N VAL A 262 12.46 50.62 -44.36
CA VAL A 262 13.31 51.75 -44.72
C VAL A 262 12.44 52.96 -45.05
N LEU A 263 12.72 54.08 -44.40
CA LEU A 263 12.06 55.37 -44.57
C LEU A 263 13.07 56.35 -45.17
N PHE A 264 12.90 56.64 -46.45
CA PHE A 264 13.55 57.75 -47.14
C PHE A 264 12.82 59.04 -46.77
N THR A 265 13.32 59.72 -45.73
CA THR A 265 12.74 60.93 -45.17
C THR A 265 13.17 62.17 -45.96
N LYS A 266 12.50 63.30 -45.70
CA LYS A 266 12.72 64.59 -46.37
C LYS A 266 12.53 64.50 -47.89
N ALA A 267 11.57 63.68 -48.34
CA ALA A 267 11.28 63.53 -49.76
C ALA A 267 10.76 64.83 -50.40
N ASP A 268 10.28 65.76 -49.59
CA ASP A 268 9.90 67.13 -49.97
C ASP A 268 11.04 67.99 -50.50
N LEU A 269 12.30 67.63 -50.20
CA LEU A 269 13.46 68.34 -50.72
C LEU A 269 13.78 67.99 -52.19
N ILE A 270 13.09 66.99 -52.76
CA ILE A 270 13.14 66.70 -54.19
C ILE A 270 12.42 67.84 -54.93
N ALA A 271 13.11 68.51 -55.86
CA ALA A 271 12.52 69.56 -56.67
C ALA A 271 11.22 69.10 -57.35
N GLY A 272 10.15 69.89 -57.18
CA GLY A 272 8.82 69.59 -57.71
C GLY A 272 7.91 68.78 -56.78
N PHE A 273 8.39 68.27 -55.62
CA PHE A 273 7.55 67.49 -54.70
C PHE A 273 6.37 68.29 -54.17
N SER A 274 6.64 69.49 -53.67
CA SER A 274 5.62 70.34 -53.06
C SER A 274 4.55 70.70 -54.08
N GLU A 275 4.96 71.13 -55.29
CA GLU A 275 4.06 71.50 -56.38
C GLU A 275 3.24 70.29 -56.87
N PHE A 276 3.85 69.10 -56.93
CA PHE A 276 3.17 67.88 -57.37
C PHE A 276 2.10 67.41 -56.37
N TYR A 277 2.33 67.59 -55.07
CA TYR A 277 1.46 67.09 -54.00
C TYR A 277 0.67 68.17 -53.22
N ASP A 278 0.79 69.45 -53.56
CA ASP A 278 0.14 70.56 -52.84
C ASP A 278 -1.40 70.40 -52.76
N ASN A 279 -1.98 69.89 -53.85
CA ASN A 279 -3.42 69.70 -53.99
C ASN A 279 -3.96 68.43 -53.30
N LEU A 280 -3.14 67.69 -52.55
CA LEU A 280 -3.61 66.52 -51.83
C LEU A 280 -4.45 66.91 -50.60
N GLY A 281 -5.65 66.33 -50.50
CA GLY A 281 -6.49 66.40 -49.31
C GLY A 281 -5.80 65.77 -48.08
N LYS A 282 -6.40 65.91 -46.89
CA LYS A 282 -5.86 65.29 -45.66
C LYS A 282 -5.69 63.77 -45.85
N ASP A 283 -6.75 63.10 -46.32
CA ASP A 283 -6.77 61.64 -46.48
C ASP A 283 -5.75 61.13 -47.49
N ASP A 284 -5.50 61.88 -48.56
CA ASP A 284 -4.50 61.50 -49.58
C ASP A 284 -3.07 61.78 -49.11
N ARG A 285 -2.85 62.76 -48.23
CA ARG A 285 -1.53 62.97 -47.60
C ARG A 285 -1.18 61.87 -46.62
N GLU A 286 -2.18 61.23 -46.03
CA GLU A 286 -2.01 60.09 -45.12
C GLU A 286 -1.70 58.77 -45.86
N GLN A 287 -1.83 58.70 -47.19
CA GLN A 287 -1.58 57.50 -48.00
C GLN A 287 -0.14 56.98 -47.87
N VAL A 288 0.13 55.78 -48.38
CA VAL A 288 1.50 55.23 -48.37
C VAL A 288 2.17 55.50 -49.70
N TRP A 289 3.36 56.10 -49.68
CA TRP A 289 4.19 56.28 -50.88
C TRP A 289 5.45 55.41 -50.79
N GLY A 290 5.52 54.37 -51.62
CA GLY A 290 6.55 53.34 -51.57
C GLY A 290 5.97 51.95 -51.82
N PHE A 291 6.67 50.91 -51.39
CA PHE A 291 6.26 49.52 -51.63
C PHE A 291 6.69 48.58 -50.50
N THR A 292 5.95 47.48 -50.41
CA THR A 292 6.02 46.48 -49.35
C THR A 292 6.37 45.13 -49.98
N LEU A 293 7.57 44.60 -49.73
CA LEU A 293 8.12 43.43 -50.43
C LEU A 293 7.41 42.11 -50.05
N PRO A 294 7.20 41.14 -50.94
CA PRO A 294 6.54 39.89 -50.54
C PRO A 294 7.32 39.13 -49.45
N LEU A 295 6.60 38.45 -48.55
CA LEU A 295 7.23 37.59 -47.53
C LEU A 295 7.90 36.40 -48.22
N ASP A 296 9.22 36.28 -48.07
CA ASP A 296 9.98 35.18 -48.65
C ASP A 296 9.60 33.85 -47.96
N LYS A 297 8.85 33.00 -48.68
CA LYS A 297 8.37 31.70 -48.18
C LYS A 297 9.40 30.58 -48.36
N THR A 298 10.46 30.85 -49.11
CA THR A 298 11.50 29.90 -49.49
C THR A 298 12.82 30.26 -48.82
N LYS A 299 13.60 29.27 -48.41
CA LYS A 299 14.98 29.45 -47.93
C LYS A 299 15.94 29.74 -49.10
N GLY A 300 15.52 30.62 -50.03
CA GLY A 300 16.19 30.86 -51.30
C GLY A 300 17.36 31.84 -51.18
N GLU A 301 18.33 31.69 -52.07
CA GLU A 301 19.56 32.49 -52.17
C GLU A 301 19.35 33.93 -52.69
N ALA A 302 18.12 34.33 -53.03
CA ALA A 302 17.84 35.66 -53.58
C ALA A 302 18.24 36.81 -52.64
N SER A 303 18.80 37.88 -53.22
CA SER A 303 19.16 39.10 -52.50
C SER A 303 17.93 39.79 -51.92
N ALA A 304 18.05 40.34 -50.70
CA ALA A 304 16.95 41.00 -49.98
C ALA A 304 16.34 42.21 -50.73
N ILE A 305 17.04 42.76 -51.72
CA ILE A 305 16.66 43.97 -52.49
C ILE A 305 16.42 43.63 -53.97
N ALA A 306 16.36 42.34 -54.35
CA ALA A 306 16.24 41.92 -55.75
C ALA A 306 15.05 42.56 -56.50
N ALA A 307 13.92 42.79 -55.81
CA ALA A 307 12.71 43.38 -56.38
C ALA A 307 12.70 44.93 -56.37
N PHE A 308 13.72 45.60 -55.83
CA PHE A 308 13.72 47.07 -55.69
C PHE A 308 13.56 47.79 -57.02
N ASP A 309 14.31 47.38 -58.04
CA ASP A 309 14.31 48.04 -59.34
C ASP A 309 12.94 47.97 -60.03
N SER A 310 12.29 46.80 -59.97
CA SER A 310 10.97 46.60 -60.56
C SER A 310 9.90 47.38 -59.81
N GLU A 311 9.91 47.35 -58.48
CA GLU A 311 8.93 48.07 -57.66
C GLU A 311 9.12 49.60 -57.74
N PHE A 312 10.36 50.08 -57.78
CA PHE A 312 10.65 51.50 -57.98
C PHE A 312 10.22 51.98 -59.38
N ALA A 313 10.38 51.14 -60.41
CA ALA A 313 9.90 51.46 -61.75
C ALA A 313 8.36 51.56 -61.80
N LEU A 314 7.63 50.71 -61.06
CA LEU A 314 6.18 50.82 -60.93
C LEU A 314 5.77 52.12 -60.22
N LEU A 315 6.49 52.51 -59.15
CA LEU A 315 6.27 53.77 -58.45
C LEU A 315 6.46 54.98 -59.39
N LEU A 316 7.54 54.98 -60.19
CA LEU A 316 7.76 56.01 -61.21
C LEU A 316 6.66 55.98 -62.30
N GLY A 317 6.21 54.79 -62.71
CA GLY A 317 5.13 54.63 -63.66
C GLY A 317 3.83 55.28 -63.18
N GLN A 318 3.51 55.14 -61.88
CA GLN A 318 2.37 55.79 -61.25
C GLN A 318 2.49 57.32 -61.23
N LEU A 319 3.68 57.85 -60.94
CA LEU A 319 3.94 59.31 -61.02
C LEU A 319 3.74 59.84 -62.44
N ASN A 320 4.29 59.14 -63.43
CA ASN A 320 4.14 59.52 -64.84
C ASN A 320 2.69 59.46 -65.31
N ALA A 321 1.90 58.49 -64.84
CA ALA A 321 0.48 58.39 -65.16
C ALA A 321 -0.34 59.57 -64.60
N GLN A 322 0.04 60.11 -63.43
CA GLN A 322 -0.61 61.28 -62.82
C GLN A 322 -0.10 62.62 -63.40
N LEU A 323 1.03 62.61 -64.11
CA LEU A 323 1.73 63.83 -64.53
C LEU A 323 0.84 64.75 -65.37
N LEU A 324 0.15 64.20 -66.37
CA LEU A 324 -0.65 64.99 -67.31
C LEU A 324 -1.79 65.75 -66.60
N GLU A 325 -2.51 65.05 -65.73
CA GLU A 325 -3.61 65.62 -64.93
C GLU A 325 -3.11 66.69 -63.95
N ARG A 326 -1.97 66.42 -63.29
CA ARG A 326 -1.33 67.38 -62.37
C ARG A 326 -0.88 68.65 -63.11
N MET A 327 -0.27 68.52 -64.28
CA MET A 327 0.13 69.67 -65.10
C MET A 327 -1.06 70.48 -65.62
N GLN A 328 -2.16 69.81 -65.97
CA GLN A 328 -3.39 70.46 -66.43
C GLN A 328 -4.05 71.29 -65.32
N THR A 329 -3.95 70.83 -64.07
CA THR A 329 -4.54 71.49 -62.91
C THR A 329 -3.73 72.70 -62.43
N GLU A 330 -2.41 72.67 -62.60
CA GLU A 330 -1.51 73.76 -62.17
C GLU A 330 -1.56 74.93 -63.16
N THR A 331 -1.93 76.12 -62.68
CA THR A 331 -2.08 77.32 -63.53
C THR A 331 -0.78 78.10 -63.71
N ASP A 332 0.09 78.07 -62.70
CA ASP A 332 1.37 78.79 -62.74
C ASP A 332 2.37 78.03 -63.62
N HIS A 333 2.92 78.72 -64.63
CA HIS A 333 3.87 78.13 -65.57
C HIS A 333 5.17 77.64 -64.91
N GLN A 334 5.66 78.35 -63.88
CA GLN A 334 6.87 77.95 -63.17
C GLN A 334 6.63 76.70 -62.33
N ARG A 335 5.51 76.65 -61.60
CA ARG A 335 5.11 75.46 -60.84
C ARG A 335 4.80 74.28 -61.75
N ARG A 336 4.13 74.51 -62.89
CA ARG A 336 3.84 73.47 -63.90
C ARG A 336 5.12 72.85 -64.45
N ALA A 337 6.18 73.63 -64.65
CA ALA A 337 7.49 73.10 -65.05
C ALA A 337 8.14 72.22 -63.96
N LEU A 338 8.01 72.61 -62.69
CA LEU A 338 8.47 71.79 -61.55
C LEU A 338 7.67 70.48 -61.43
N VAL A 339 6.36 70.53 -61.61
CA VAL A 339 5.49 69.34 -61.69
C VAL A 339 5.92 68.43 -62.84
N ALA A 340 6.17 68.99 -64.03
CA ALA A 340 6.65 68.26 -65.20
C ALA A 340 8.00 67.55 -64.96
N GLY A 341 8.90 68.21 -64.23
CA GLY A 341 10.23 67.70 -63.90
C GLY A 341 10.27 66.68 -62.76
N PHE A 342 9.25 66.64 -61.91
CA PHE A 342 9.26 65.84 -60.68
C PHE A 342 9.52 64.34 -60.89
N PRO A 343 8.87 63.62 -61.83
CA PRO A 343 9.16 62.20 -62.04
C PRO A 343 10.62 61.92 -62.41
N SER A 344 11.25 62.81 -63.19
CA SER A 344 12.68 62.72 -63.55
C SER A 344 13.58 62.95 -62.33
N GLN A 345 13.21 63.87 -61.44
CA GLN A 345 13.93 64.09 -60.19
C GLN A 345 13.86 62.87 -59.27
N VAL A 346 12.69 62.25 -59.13
CA VAL A 346 12.52 60.98 -58.38
C VAL A 346 13.34 59.85 -59.03
N ALA A 347 13.36 59.77 -60.36
CA ALA A 347 14.16 58.77 -61.07
C ALA A 347 15.66 58.90 -60.78
N SER A 348 16.16 60.12 -60.59
CA SER A 348 17.57 60.38 -60.24
C SER A 348 18.00 59.83 -58.87
N VAL A 349 17.04 59.63 -57.96
CA VAL A 349 17.29 59.10 -56.60
C VAL A 349 17.47 57.59 -56.62
N ARG A 350 16.94 56.89 -57.64
CA ARG A 350 16.96 55.42 -57.74
C ARG A 350 18.33 54.81 -57.52
N GLY A 351 19.36 55.35 -58.20
CA GLY A 351 20.72 54.83 -58.15
C GLY A 351 21.31 54.90 -56.75
N VAL A 352 21.22 56.07 -56.12
CA VAL A 352 21.74 56.32 -54.77
C VAL A 352 21.00 55.49 -53.73
N ALA A 353 19.67 55.44 -53.80
CA ALA A 353 18.85 54.62 -52.91
C ALA A 353 19.23 53.13 -53.02
N ARG A 354 19.43 52.62 -54.24
CA ARG A 354 19.86 51.24 -54.47
C ARG A 354 21.22 50.95 -53.86
N THR A 355 22.21 51.82 -54.09
CA THR A 355 23.56 51.65 -53.56
C THR A 355 23.55 51.62 -52.03
N PHE A 356 22.83 52.55 -51.39
CA PHE A 356 22.67 52.59 -49.94
C PHE A 356 22.04 51.30 -49.40
N LEU A 357 20.92 50.86 -50.00
CA LEU A 357 20.22 49.64 -49.58
C LEU A 357 21.14 48.41 -49.71
N ASN A 358 21.85 48.28 -50.83
CA ASN A 358 22.76 47.17 -51.07
C ASN A 358 23.88 47.10 -50.03
N GLU A 359 24.43 48.23 -49.61
CA GLU A 359 25.46 48.29 -48.56
C GLU A 359 24.88 47.92 -47.18
N VAL A 360 23.66 48.39 -46.85
CA VAL A 360 23.00 48.07 -45.56
C VAL A 360 22.62 46.59 -45.45
N PHE A 361 22.09 46.00 -46.52
CA PHE A 361 21.52 44.64 -46.52
C PHE A 361 22.34 43.62 -47.32
N GLN A 362 23.65 43.88 -47.48
CA GLN A 362 24.55 42.99 -48.19
C GLN A 362 24.55 41.58 -47.57
N ASP A 363 24.60 40.56 -48.44
CA ASP A 363 24.69 39.18 -48.01
C ASP A 363 26.09 38.84 -47.49
N ASN A 364 26.18 38.38 -46.24
CA ASN A 364 27.39 37.82 -45.66
C ASN A 364 27.12 36.35 -45.27
N ARG A 365 27.99 35.40 -45.67
CA ARG A 365 27.85 33.97 -45.34
C ARG A 365 27.89 33.70 -43.84
N TYR A 366 28.51 34.59 -43.07
CA TYR A 366 28.71 34.44 -41.63
C TYR A 366 27.66 35.20 -40.79
N GLU A 367 26.86 36.07 -41.40
CA GLU A 367 25.78 36.80 -40.74
C GLU A 367 24.43 36.29 -41.26
N LYS A 368 23.42 36.14 -40.40
CA LYS A 368 22.07 35.84 -40.91
C LYS A 368 21.57 37.06 -41.72
N ARG A 369 20.63 36.87 -42.65
CA ARG A 369 20.02 37.97 -43.43
C ARG A 369 18.98 38.76 -42.63
N HIS A 370 18.92 40.08 -42.82
CA HIS A 370 17.82 40.90 -42.30
C HIS A 370 16.57 40.75 -43.16
N MET A 371 15.40 40.88 -42.56
CA MET A 371 14.12 40.77 -43.27
C MET A 371 13.68 42.17 -43.72
N VAL A 372 14.15 42.61 -44.89
CA VAL A 372 13.67 43.86 -45.49
C VAL A 372 12.20 43.71 -45.84
N ARG A 373 11.34 44.52 -45.24
CA ARG A 373 9.88 44.39 -45.35
C ARG A 373 9.27 45.41 -46.30
N GLY A 374 9.83 46.62 -46.38
CA GLY A 374 9.35 47.64 -47.29
C GLY A 374 10.22 48.88 -47.30
N ILE A 375 10.05 49.68 -48.34
CA ILE A 375 10.80 50.90 -48.62
C ILE A 375 9.79 52.00 -48.93
N TYR A 376 9.86 53.10 -48.19
CA TYR A 376 8.86 54.17 -48.24
C TYR A 376 9.52 55.54 -48.28
N PHE A 377 8.85 56.48 -48.91
CA PHE A 377 9.28 57.87 -49.07
C PHE A 377 8.34 58.76 -48.26
N THR A 378 8.89 59.56 -47.36
CA THR A 378 8.11 60.30 -46.37
C THR A 378 8.62 61.72 -46.19
N SER A 379 7.74 62.61 -45.74
CA SER A 379 8.10 63.98 -45.34
C SER A 379 7.46 64.32 -43.99
N GLY A 380 8.30 64.78 -43.05
CA GLY A 380 7.89 65.11 -41.68
C GLY A 380 7.55 66.58 -41.44
N THR A 381 8.12 67.51 -42.23
CA THR A 381 7.92 68.98 -42.13
C THR A 381 8.37 69.64 -43.42
N GLN A 382 7.61 70.60 -43.94
CA GLN A 382 8.06 71.50 -45.00
C GLN A 382 8.73 72.75 -44.40
N GLU A 383 10.01 72.66 -44.09
CA GLU A 383 10.89 73.83 -43.97
C GLU A 383 12.20 73.52 -44.71
N GLY A 384 12.42 74.21 -45.82
CA GLY A 384 13.63 74.08 -46.65
C GLY A 384 13.38 74.54 -48.08
N THR A 385 14.33 75.28 -48.65
CA THR A 385 14.32 75.61 -50.08
C THR A 385 14.60 74.35 -50.91
N PRO A 386 13.80 74.04 -51.95
CA PRO A 386 13.98 72.83 -52.76
C PRO A 386 15.35 72.80 -53.46
N ILE A 387 15.93 71.61 -53.63
CA ILE A 387 17.20 71.40 -54.32
C ILE A 387 16.92 70.97 -55.76
N ASP A 388 17.24 71.82 -56.74
CA ASP A 388 17.20 71.47 -58.17
C ASP A 388 18.58 70.95 -58.64
N ARG A 389 18.68 69.63 -58.85
CA ARG A 389 19.89 68.95 -59.34
C ARG A 389 20.25 69.29 -60.79
N LEU A 390 19.26 69.59 -61.64
CA LEU A 390 19.50 69.91 -63.05
C LEU A 390 20.08 71.32 -63.16
N MET A 391 19.55 72.27 -62.39
CA MET A 391 20.10 73.61 -62.30
C MET A 391 21.46 73.65 -61.61
N LEU A 392 21.75 72.77 -60.63
CA LEU A 392 23.06 72.73 -59.96
C LEU A 392 24.17 72.20 -60.88
N GLY A 393 23.89 71.15 -61.67
CA GLY A 393 24.81 70.64 -62.69
C GLY A 393 25.08 71.66 -63.80
N MET A 394 24.07 72.46 -64.16
CA MET A 394 24.23 73.56 -65.12
C MET A 394 24.93 74.79 -64.50
N ALA A 395 24.66 75.15 -63.24
CA ALA A 395 25.26 76.30 -62.56
C ALA A 395 26.76 76.11 -62.27
N GLN A 396 27.20 74.87 -61.98
CA GLN A 396 28.64 74.55 -61.87
C GLN A 396 29.38 74.62 -63.22
N THR A 397 28.64 74.45 -64.33
CA THR A 397 29.21 74.48 -65.69
C THR A 397 29.15 75.89 -66.31
N PHE A 398 28.18 76.73 -65.92
CA PHE A 398 27.90 78.05 -66.55
C PHE A 398 27.98 79.28 -65.62
N GLY A 399 28.30 79.15 -64.33
CA GLY A 399 28.73 80.27 -63.47
C GLY A 399 27.67 81.34 -63.10
N ILE A 400 26.37 80.99 -63.02
CA ILE A 400 25.30 81.95 -62.68
C ILE A 400 25.01 81.94 -61.16
N GLY A 401 24.93 83.13 -60.55
CA GLY A 401 24.82 83.36 -59.09
C GLY A 401 23.46 83.02 -58.46
N ARG A 402 23.51 82.71 -57.15
CA ARG A 402 22.47 82.07 -56.31
C ARG A 402 21.35 82.98 -55.76
N GLN A 403 21.07 84.15 -56.34
CA GLN A 403 20.16 85.15 -55.75
C GLN A 403 18.84 85.31 -56.51
N ALA A 404 17.90 84.36 -56.32
CA ALA A 404 16.45 84.58 -56.54
C ALA A 404 15.62 83.37 -56.05
N ILE A 405 15.54 83.10 -54.74
CA ILE A 405 14.57 82.12 -54.21
C ILE A 405 14.01 82.66 -52.88
N GLY A 406 12.70 82.97 -52.88
CA GLY A 406 11.98 83.59 -51.76
C GLY A 406 11.71 82.66 -50.57
N SER A 407 11.52 83.25 -49.39
CA SER A 407 11.26 82.60 -48.11
C SER A 407 9.76 82.44 -47.84
N GLY A 408 9.19 81.28 -48.16
CA GLY A 408 7.82 80.92 -47.77
C GLY A 408 7.76 80.33 -46.36
N HIS A 409 6.98 80.94 -45.47
CA HIS A 409 6.65 80.39 -44.14
C HIS A 409 5.26 79.72 -44.21
N GLY A 410 5.19 78.40 -44.00
CA GLY A 410 3.94 77.64 -43.94
C GLY A 410 3.95 76.65 -42.78
N ALA A 411 2.82 76.51 -42.09
CA ALA A 411 2.67 75.55 -40.99
C ALA A 411 2.91 74.11 -41.50
N GLY A 412 3.90 73.42 -40.92
CA GLY A 412 4.41 72.14 -41.41
C GLY A 412 3.34 71.07 -41.62
N ARG A 413 3.17 70.63 -42.87
CA ARG A 413 2.34 69.50 -43.29
C ARG A 413 3.21 68.25 -43.40
N SER A 414 2.76 67.11 -42.89
CA SER A 414 3.40 65.82 -43.12
C SER A 414 2.78 65.07 -44.29
N PHE A 415 3.59 64.26 -44.96
CA PHE A 415 3.18 63.42 -46.08
C PHE A 415 3.64 61.97 -45.86
N PHE A 416 2.71 61.07 -46.13
CA PHE A 416 2.90 59.63 -46.27
C PHE A 416 3.32 58.85 -45.01
N LEU A 417 2.99 59.36 -43.83
CA LEU A 417 3.37 58.76 -42.54
C LEU A 417 2.22 58.02 -41.84
N THR A 418 1.01 58.57 -41.81
CA THR A 418 -0.08 58.07 -40.95
C THR A 418 -0.53 56.65 -41.30
N ARG A 419 -0.99 56.39 -42.54
CA ARG A 419 -1.40 55.04 -42.95
C ARG A 419 -0.21 54.10 -43.12
N LEU A 420 1.00 54.62 -43.27
CA LEU A 420 2.22 53.80 -43.26
C LEU A 420 2.39 53.14 -41.88
N PHE A 421 2.30 53.91 -40.80
CA PHE A 421 2.38 53.36 -39.45
C PHE A 421 1.16 52.50 -39.11
N GLU A 422 -0.06 53.02 -39.26
CA GLU A 422 -1.28 52.34 -38.81
C GLU A 422 -1.75 51.20 -39.73
N GLY A 423 -1.56 51.34 -41.03
CA GLY A 423 -2.05 50.42 -42.04
C GLY A 423 -1.04 49.36 -42.49
N VAL A 424 0.25 49.61 -42.35
CA VAL A 424 1.31 48.69 -42.82
C VAL A 424 2.20 48.22 -41.69
N ILE A 425 2.88 49.12 -40.99
CA ILE A 425 3.94 48.75 -40.04
C ILE A 425 3.34 48.07 -38.80
N PHE A 426 2.33 48.67 -38.14
CA PHE A 426 1.77 48.14 -36.90
C PHE A 426 0.99 46.82 -37.06
N PRO A 427 0.15 46.63 -38.10
CA PRO A 427 -0.54 45.37 -38.32
C PRO A 427 0.40 44.17 -38.51
N GLU A 428 1.63 44.42 -38.93
CA GLU A 428 2.66 43.40 -39.17
C GLU A 428 3.51 43.02 -37.94
N ALA A 429 3.09 43.48 -36.76
CA ALA A 429 3.71 43.16 -35.47
C ALA A 429 4.00 41.67 -35.21
N GLY A 430 3.21 40.78 -35.82
CA GLY A 430 3.32 39.33 -35.68
C GLY A 430 4.43 38.67 -36.50
N LEU A 431 5.12 39.41 -37.39
CA LEU A 431 6.17 38.86 -38.25
C LEU A 431 7.48 38.56 -37.51
N VAL A 432 7.66 39.06 -36.28
CA VAL A 432 8.85 38.79 -35.48
C VAL A 432 8.89 37.34 -34.99
N SER A 433 10.02 36.66 -35.17
CA SER A 433 10.22 35.31 -34.62
C SER A 433 10.39 35.35 -33.10
N SER A 434 9.77 34.41 -32.38
CA SER A 434 10.05 34.22 -30.95
C SER A 434 11.46 33.62 -30.75
N ASP A 435 12.10 33.87 -29.60
CA ASP A 435 13.41 33.29 -29.27
C ASP A 435 13.37 31.73 -29.30
N ASP A 436 14.10 31.14 -30.23
CA ASP A 436 14.13 29.70 -30.50
C ASP A 436 14.48 28.85 -29.26
N LYS A 437 15.31 29.38 -28.33
CA LYS A 437 15.74 28.64 -27.14
C LYS A 437 14.59 28.46 -26.15
N VAL A 438 13.79 29.50 -25.97
CA VAL A 438 12.63 29.48 -25.06
C VAL A 438 11.54 28.58 -25.62
N GLU A 439 11.27 28.69 -26.93
CA GLU A 439 10.27 27.89 -27.62
C GLU A 439 10.60 26.38 -27.57
N ARG A 440 11.87 26.00 -27.75
CA ARG A 440 12.33 24.61 -27.70
C ARG A 440 12.13 23.98 -26.32
N ARG A 441 12.42 24.70 -25.23
CA ARG A 441 12.22 24.21 -23.85
C ARG A 441 10.75 23.92 -23.57
N TYR A 442 9.84 24.81 -24.00
CA TYR A 442 8.39 24.59 -23.86
C TYR A 442 7.86 23.42 -24.70
N ARG A 443 8.39 23.20 -25.90
CA ARG A 443 7.98 22.05 -26.73
C ARG A 443 8.38 20.73 -26.08
N TRP A 444 9.59 20.65 -25.52
CA TRP A 444 10.06 19.44 -24.84
C TRP A 444 9.29 19.14 -23.56
N THR A 445 9.03 20.14 -22.70
CA THR A 445 8.23 19.92 -21.49
C THR A 445 6.81 19.43 -21.81
N ARG A 446 6.17 20.00 -22.84
CA ARG A 446 4.86 19.52 -23.30
C ARG A 446 4.92 18.09 -23.83
N ARG A 447 5.94 17.73 -24.63
CA ARG A 447 6.12 16.37 -25.16
C ARG A 447 6.32 15.35 -24.03
N ILE A 448 7.17 15.68 -23.06
CA ILE A 448 7.41 14.83 -21.88
C ILE A 448 6.12 14.63 -21.09
N ALA A 449 5.35 15.70 -20.84
CA ALA A 449 4.08 15.60 -20.12
C ALA A 449 3.06 14.70 -20.85
N ILE A 450 2.94 14.85 -22.18
CA ILE A 450 2.06 14.00 -22.99
C ILE A 450 2.55 12.54 -22.96
N ALA A 451 3.84 12.29 -23.15
CA ALA A 451 4.41 10.95 -23.12
C ALA A 451 4.21 10.26 -21.76
N ALA A 452 4.45 10.97 -20.65
CA ALA A 452 4.21 10.45 -19.31
C ALA A 452 2.73 10.10 -19.08
N THR A 453 1.81 10.95 -19.55
CA THR A 453 0.37 10.69 -19.43
C THR A 453 -0.04 9.43 -20.20
N VAL A 454 0.44 9.28 -21.45
CA VAL A 454 0.17 8.09 -22.27
C VAL A 454 0.75 6.83 -21.64
N LEU A 455 1.97 6.90 -21.10
CA LEU A 455 2.62 5.76 -20.46
C LEU A 455 1.87 5.31 -19.21
N ILE A 456 1.44 6.25 -18.35
CA ILE A 456 0.62 5.95 -17.16
C ILE A 456 -0.72 5.31 -17.56
N ALA A 457 -1.37 5.82 -18.61
CA ALA A 457 -2.63 5.26 -19.10
C ALA A 457 -2.45 3.81 -19.60
N ILE A 458 -1.39 3.54 -20.38
CA ILE A 458 -1.07 2.18 -20.86
C ILE A 458 -0.74 1.26 -19.69
N ALA A 459 0.07 1.71 -18.73
CA ALA A 459 0.44 0.91 -17.56
C ALA A 459 -0.79 0.53 -16.73
N THR A 460 -1.64 1.52 -16.40
CA THR A 460 -2.87 1.29 -15.61
C THR A 460 -3.84 0.36 -16.35
N GLY A 461 -4.05 0.59 -17.66
CA GLY A 461 -4.90 -0.27 -18.48
C GLY A 461 -4.39 -1.72 -18.57
N THR A 462 -3.07 -1.90 -18.64
CA THR A 462 -2.45 -3.24 -18.66
C THR A 462 -2.65 -3.96 -17.34
N LEU A 463 -2.40 -3.28 -16.21
CA LEU A 463 -2.60 -3.86 -14.87
C LEU A 463 -4.06 -4.30 -14.66
N TRP A 464 -5.03 -3.44 -15.00
CA TRP A 464 -6.45 -3.79 -14.91
C TRP A 464 -6.84 -4.94 -15.84
N THR A 465 -6.28 -5.00 -17.05
CA THR A 465 -6.56 -6.11 -17.98
C THR A 465 -6.06 -7.45 -17.42
N ILE A 466 -4.86 -7.47 -16.85
CA ILE A 466 -4.30 -8.67 -16.20
C ILE A 466 -5.19 -9.12 -15.03
N SER A 467 -5.55 -8.18 -14.15
CA SER A 467 -6.42 -8.47 -13.00
C SER A 467 -7.80 -8.95 -13.43
N TYR A 468 -8.39 -8.34 -14.46
CA TYR A 468 -9.67 -8.78 -15.03
C TYR A 468 -9.60 -10.22 -15.55
N LEU A 469 -8.61 -10.55 -16.38
CA LEU A 469 -8.48 -11.89 -16.95
C LEU A 469 -8.27 -12.96 -15.87
N LYS A 470 -7.48 -12.65 -14.84
CA LYS A 470 -7.25 -13.57 -13.72
C LYS A 470 -8.49 -13.79 -12.85
N ASN A 471 -9.30 -12.75 -12.64
CA ASN A 471 -10.57 -12.90 -11.92
C ASN A 471 -11.63 -13.64 -12.74
N VAL A 472 -11.63 -13.51 -14.07
CA VAL A 472 -12.49 -14.32 -14.95
C VAL A 472 -12.10 -15.81 -14.85
N GLU A 473 -10.80 -16.13 -14.88
CA GLU A 473 -10.30 -17.49 -14.69
C GLU A 473 -10.71 -18.06 -13.32
N LEU A 474 -10.61 -17.27 -12.25
CA LEU A 474 -11.05 -17.65 -10.90
C LEU A 474 -12.55 -17.99 -10.87
N ILE A 475 -13.39 -17.17 -11.51
CA ILE A 475 -14.84 -17.38 -11.58
C ILE A 475 -15.15 -18.66 -12.37
N GLU A 476 -14.47 -18.90 -13.49
CA GLU A 476 -14.66 -20.09 -14.30
C GLU A 476 -14.28 -21.38 -13.54
N GLN A 477 -13.18 -21.35 -12.78
CA GLN A 477 -12.79 -22.45 -11.89
C GLN A 477 -13.84 -22.69 -10.80
N ALA A 478 -14.34 -21.64 -10.16
CA ALA A 478 -15.39 -21.74 -9.15
C ALA A 478 -16.67 -22.36 -9.74
N GLN A 479 -17.07 -21.92 -10.94
CA GLN A 479 -18.24 -22.43 -11.64
C GLN A 479 -18.12 -23.92 -11.95
N ALA A 480 -16.98 -24.36 -12.50
CA ALA A 480 -16.74 -25.77 -12.82
C ALA A 480 -16.79 -26.65 -11.56
N GLN A 481 -16.26 -26.17 -10.44
CA GLN A 481 -16.27 -26.89 -9.17
C GLN A 481 -17.69 -26.96 -8.56
N VAL A 482 -18.48 -25.89 -8.68
CA VAL A 482 -19.91 -25.90 -8.32
C VAL A 482 -20.70 -26.91 -9.16
N GLU A 483 -20.42 -27.03 -10.46
CA GLU A 483 -21.07 -28.03 -11.31
C GLU A 483 -20.75 -29.47 -10.87
N LYS A 484 -19.49 -29.76 -10.50
CA LYS A 484 -19.11 -31.05 -9.93
C LYS A 484 -19.82 -31.34 -8.61
N TYR A 485 -19.88 -30.35 -7.72
CA TYR A 485 -20.65 -30.47 -6.48
C TYR A 485 -22.13 -30.77 -6.76
N GLN A 486 -22.77 -30.07 -7.69
CA GLN A 486 -24.17 -30.34 -8.05
C GLN A 486 -24.39 -31.76 -8.57
N GLN A 487 -23.46 -32.27 -9.38
CA GLN A 487 -23.50 -33.66 -9.87
C GLN A 487 -23.34 -34.67 -8.74
N ALA A 488 -22.38 -34.44 -7.83
CA ALA A 488 -22.14 -35.29 -6.67
C ALA A 488 -23.30 -35.23 -5.65
N ALA A 489 -23.88 -34.05 -5.44
CA ALA A 489 -24.99 -33.83 -4.50
C ALA A 489 -26.32 -34.39 -5.03
N ALA A 490 -26.50 -34.50 -6.35
CA ALA A 490 -27.72 -35.04 -6.95
C ALA A 490 -27.94 -36.54 -6.66
N THR A 491 -26.87 -37.28 -6.33
CA THR A 491 -26.96 -38.70 -5.97
C THR A 491 -27.21 -38.92 -4.47
N LEU A 492 -27.10 -37.86 -3.66
CA LEU A 492 -27.30 -37.94 -2.21
C LEU A 492 -28.80 -37.94 -1.86
N PRO A 493 -29.27 -38.81 -0.95
CA PRO A 493 -30.65 -38.83 -0.51
C PRO A 493 -31.08 -37.47 0.05
N PRO A 494 -32.30 -36.98 -0.26
CA PRO A 494 -32.82 -35.73 0.31
C PRO A 494 -33.04 -35.85 1.83
N SER A 495 -33.11 -34.71 2.52
CA SER A 495 -33.46 -34.67 3.95
C SER A 495 -34.91 -35.13 4.17
N PRO A 496 -35.25 -35.88 5.25
CA PRO A 496 -34.37 -36.32 6.33
C PRO A 496 -33.42 -37.45 5.91
N VAL A 497 -32.19 -37.39 6.43
CA VAL A 497 -31.13 -38.36 6.13
C VAL A 497 -31.44 -39.69 6.82
N GLY A 498 -31.51 -40.78 6.05
CA GLY A 498 -31.81 -42.13 6.56
C GLY A 498 -30.69 -43.14 6.37
N ASP A 499 -29.48 -42.69 6.03
CA ASP A 499 -28.29 -43.52 5.79
C ASP A 499 -27.07 -42.96 6.55
N THR A 500 -26.10 -43.82 6.83
CA THR A 500 -24.81 -43.44 7.45
C THR A 500 -23.64 -43.45 6.47
N ASP A 501 -23.90 -43.44 5.15
CA ASP A 501 -22.87 -43.61 4.12
C ASP A 501 -22.11 -42.28 3.90
N LEU A 502 -20.91 -42.19 4.45
CA LEU A 502 -20.06 -40.99 4.36
C LEU A 502 -19.26 -40.84 3.05
N PRO A 503 -18.75 -41.88 2.35
CA PRO A 503 -17.96 -41.72 1.13
C PRO A 503 -18.55 -40.78 0.04
N PRO A 504 -19.84 -40.91 -0.35
CA PRO A 504 -20.41 -40.02 -1.37
C PRO A 504 -20.57 -38.58 -0.85
N VAL A 505 -20.81 -38.42 0.46
CA VAL A 505 -20.92 -37.11 1.11
C VAL A 505 -19.58 -36.42 1.18
N VAL A 506 -18.51 -37.12 1.57
CA VAL A 506 -17.13 -36.60 1.59
C VAL A 506 -16.71 -36.16 0.19
N THR A 507 -17.02 -36.96 -0.83
CA THR A 507 -16.72 -36.58 -2.22
C THR A 507 -17.38 -35.25 -2.60
N ALA A 508 -18.65 -35.05 -2.25
CA ALA A 508 -19.34 -33.79 -2.50
C ALA A 508 -18.80 -32.63 -1.64
N LEU A 509 -18.48 -32.88 -0.37
CA LEU A 509 -17.96 -31.87 0.55
C LEU A 509 -16.55 -31.41 0.16
N ASN A 510 -15.69 -32.31 -0.35
CA ASN A 510 -14.39 -31.97 -0.91
C ASN A 510 -14.52 -30.93 -2.03
N GLU A 511 -15.50 -31.08 -2.93
CA GLU A 511 -15.72 -30.10 -4.02
C GLU A 511 -16.04 -28.70 -3.48
N LEU A 512 -16.78 -28.59 -2.37
CA LEU A 512 -17.09 -27.30 -1.72
C LEU A 512 -15.93 -26.77 -0.87
N ARG A 513 -15.23 -27.65 -0.17
CA ARG A 513 -14.03 -27.34 0.64
C ARG A 513 -12.96 -26.72 -0.26
N ASP A 514 -12.73 -27.34 -1.41
CA ASP A 514 -11.67 -27.01 -2.37
C ASP A 514 -12.11 -25.93 -3.39
N LEU A 515 -13.25 -25.27 -3.16
CA LEU A 515 -13.65 -24.10 -3.95
C LEU A 515 -12.57 -23.01 -3.86
N PRO A 516 -12.24 -22.34 -4.99
CA PRO A 516 -11.19 -21.35 -4.98
C PRO A 516 -11.54 -20.17 -4.07
N ALA A 517 -10.53 -19.67 -3.35
CA ALA A 517 -10.63 -18.61 -2.35
C ALA A 517 -11.50 -18.97 -1.11
N ASN A 518 -11.82 -20.25 -0.87
CA ASN A 518 -12.52 -20.67 0.34
C ASN A 518 -11.57 -20.65 1.56
N PRO A 519 -11.77 -19.77 2.56
CA PRO A 519 -10.82 -19.55 3.66
C PRO A 519 -10.81 -20.65 4.73
N VAL A 520 -11.59 -21.74 4.56
CA VAL A 520 -11.84 -22.71 5.65
C VAL A 520 -10.64 -23.63 5.92
N LEU A 521 -9.87 -24.02 4.89
CA LEU A 521 -8.64 -24.80 5.07
C LEU A 521 -7.38 -23.95 4.91
N ASP A 522 -7.39 -23.04 3.94
CA ASP A 522 -6.27 -22.18 3.61
C ASP A 522 -6.83 -20.80 3.25
N ASP A 523 -6.23 -19.74 3.81
CA ASP A 523 -6.55 -18.35 3.49
C ASP A 523 -5.30 -17.68 2.87
N PRO A 524 -4.85 -18.15 1.69
CA PRO A 524 -3.65 -17.61 1.08
C PRO A 524 -3.94 -16.21 0.54
N ASP A 525 -3.04 -15.27 0.85
CA ASP A 525 -3.09 -13.92 0.30
C ASP A 525 -3.22 -13.98 -1.24
N PRO A 526 -4.18 -13.25 -1.83
CA PRO A 526 -4.40 -13.32 -3.27
C PRO A 526 -3.17 -12.85 -4.05
N GLU A 527 -2.87 -13.56 -5.14
CA GLU A 527 -1.77 -13.17 -6.03
C GLU A 527 -1.91 -11.71 -6.46
N ARG A 528 -0.83 -10.93 -6.38
CA ARG A 528 -0.85 -9.47 -6.68
C ARG A 528 -1.41 -9.13 -8.07
N ASN A 529 -1.30 -10.04 -9.02
CA ASN A 529 -1.82 -9.86 -10.37
C ASN A 529 -3.38 -9.85 -10.40
N MET A 530 -4.06 -10.41 -9.39
CA MET A 530 -5.51 -10.44 -9.26
C MET A 530 -6.05 -9.20 -8.52
N THR A 531 -5.23 -8.51 -7.74
CA THR A 531 -5.64 -7.54 -6.70
C THR A 531 -5.64 -6.06 -7.10
N TYR A 532 -5.42 -5.71 -8.37
CA TYR A 532 -5.36 -4.31 -8.84
C TYR A 532 -6.72 -3.56 -8.80
N GLY A 533 -7.57 -3.82 -7.81
CA GLY A 533 -8.87 -3.21 -7.56
C GLY A 533 -10.07 -4.00 -8.09
N LEU A 534 -9.86 -5.18 -8.68
CA LEU A 534 -10.92 -5.98 -9.31
C LEU A 534 -11.06 -7.40 -8.73
N TYR A 535 -10.40 -7.68 -7.59
CA TYR A 535 -10.41 -9.02 -7.00
C TYR A 535 -11.82 -9.47 -6.60
N GLN A 536 -12.19 -10.68 -7.02
CA GLN A 536 -13.51 -11.28 -6.76
C GLN A 536 -13.46 -12.45 -5.77
N GLY A 537 -12.28 -12.90 -5.36
CA GLY A 537 -12.15 -14.06 -4.47
C GLY A 537 -12.73 -13.83 -3.08
N GLU A 538 -12.79 -12.60 -2.55
CA GLU A 538 -13.48 -12.31 -1.29
C GLU A 538 -14.98 -12.68 -1.36
N VAL A 539 -15.65 -12.28 -2.45
CA VAL A 539 -17.09 -12.51 -2.64
C VAL A 539 -17.37 -13.99 -2.86
N ILE A 540 -16.57 -14.64 -3.71
CA ILE A 540 -16.69 -16.08 -4.01
C ILE A 540 -16.37 -16.90 -2.77
N GLY A 541 -15.27 -16.59 -2.08
CA GLY A 541 -14.76 -17.26 -0.90
C GLY A 541 -15.73 -17.22 0.28
N THR A 542 -16.29 -16.04 0.57
CA THR A 542 -17.29 -15.90 1.64
C THR A 542 -18.52 -16.75 1.35
N GLN A 543 -19.01 -16.73 0.10
CA GLN A 543 -20.17 -17.51 -0.29
C GLN A 543 -19.86 -19.02 -0.31
N ALA A 544 -18.66 -19.41 -0.72
CA ALA A 544 -18.18 -20.78 -0.69
C ALA A 544 -18.14 -21.32 0.76
N ALA A 545 -17.53 -20.58 1.68
CA ALA A 545 -17.47 -20.94 3.10
C ALA A 545 -18.87 -21.11 3.71
N GLN A 546 -19.80 -20.20 3.43
CA GLN A 546 -21.19 -20.30 3.91
C GLN A 546 -21.90 -21.53 3.34
N THR A 547 -21.73 -21.80 2.05
CA THR A 547 -22.34 -22.95 1.38
C THR A 547 -21.77 -24.27 1.89
N TYR A 548 -20.46 -24.33 2.08
CA TYR A 548 -19.78 -25.48 2.66
C TYR A 548 -20.23 -25.75 4.09
N ARG A 549 -20.32 -24.71 4.93
CA ARG A 549 -20.87 -24.81 6.30
C ARG A 549 -22.31 -25.33 6.31
N ALA A 550 -23.15 -24.83 5.41
CA ALA A 550 -24.53 -25.31 5.29
C ALA A 550 -24.56 -26.80 4.89
N ALA A 551 -23.69 -27.22 3.97
CA ALA A 551 -23.58 -28.62 3.55
C ALA A 551 -23.12 -29.52 4.71
N LEU A 552 -22.13 -29.10 5.52
CA LEU A 552 -21.70 -29.83 6.71
C LEU A 552 -22.86 -30.04 7.70
N ASN A 553 -23.64 -28.99 7.97
CA ASN A 553 -24.77 -29.08 8.91
C ASN A 553 -25.96 -29.90 8.36
N GLN A 554 -26.23 -29.84 7.05
CA GLN A 554 -27.39 -30.50 6.44
C GLN A 554 -27.11 -31.93 5.99
N ARG A 555 -25.85 -32.30 5.72
CA ARG A 555 -25.48 -33.58 5.12
C ARG A 555 -24.51 -34.40 5.96
N PHE A 556 -23.58 -33.76 6.66
CA PHE A 556 -22.56 -34.45 7.45
C PHE A 556 -23.00 -34.72 8.88
N LEU A 557 -23.35 -33.66 9.63
CA LEU A 557 -23.79 -33.74 11.02
C LEU A 557 -24.95 -34.75 11.26
N PRO A 558 -26.03 -34.79 10.44
CA PRO A 558 -27.11 -35.75 10.64
C PRO A 558 -26.65 -37.21 10.50
N ARG A 559 -25.67 -37.48 9.62
CA ARG A 559 -25.11 -38.84 9.44
C ARG A 559 -24.24 -39.26 10.60
N LEU A 560 -23.49 -38.31 11.19
CA LEU A 560 -22.73 -38.58 12.42
C LEU A 560 -23.67 -38.91 13.59
N LEU A 561 -24.77 -38.17 13.72
CA LEU A 561 -25.80 -38.44 14.72
C LEU A 561 -26.45 -39.81 14.49
N LEU A 562 -26.89 -40.12 13.26
CA LEU A 562 -27.50 -41.41 12.94
C LEU A 562 -26.51 -42.58 13.16
N ARG A 563 -25.23 -42.39 12.83
CA ARG A 563 -24.17 -43.38 13.10
C ARG A 563 -24.02 -43.67 14.58
N LEU A 564 -24.08 -42.65 15.44
CA LEU A 564 -24.06 -42.81 16.89
C LEU A 564 -25.32 -43.52 17.39
N GLU A 565 -26.50 -43.24 16.83
CA GLU A 565 -27.75 -43.96 17.15
C GLU A 565 -27.64 -45.46 16.83
N GLU A 566 -27.08 -45.81 15.67
CA GLU A 566 -26.83 -47.20 15.28
C GLU A 566 -25.81 -47.88 16.20
N GLN A 567 -24.70 -47.20 16.52
CA GLN A 567 -23.68 -47.71 17.43
C GLN A 567 -24.23 -47.98 18.82
N MET A 568 -25.03 -47.05 19.36
CA MET A 568 -25.68 -47.22 20.66
C MET A 568 -26.68 -48.38 20.63
N SER A 569 -27.51 -48.44 19.58
CA SER A 569 -28.51 -49.51 19.42
C SER A 569 -27.86 -50.90 19.32
N ALA A 570 -26.74 -51.02 18.61
CA ALA A 570 -26.02 -52.28 18.43
C ALA A 570 -25.28 -52.74 19.70
N ASN A 571 -24.94 -51.82 20.61
CA ASN A 571 -24.13 -52.09 21.80
C ASN A 571 -24.91 -51.94 23.10
N MET A 572 -26.21 -52.24 23.09
CA MET A 572 -27.09 -52.09 24.27
C MET A 572 -26.63 -52.86 25.52
N ASN A 573 -25.79 -53.89 25.34
CA ASN A 573 -25.22 -54.70 26.43
C ASN A 573 -23.87 -54.18 26.95
N ASN A 574 -23.28 -53.14 26.33
CA ASN A 574 -21.98 -52.58 26.71
C ASN A 574 -22.15 -51.18 27.30
N THR A 575 -22.45 -51.15 28.59
CA THR A 575 -22.74 -49.94 29.38
C THR A 575 -21.64 -48.88 29.29
N ASN A 576 -20.37 -49.28 29.21
CA ASN A 576 -19.24 -48.34 29.12
C ASN A 576 -19.22 -47.64 27.76
N LEU A 577 -19.40 -48.40 26.66
CA LEU A 577 -19.44 -47.83 25.32
C LEU A 577 -20.70 -46.97 25.11
N LEU A 578 -21.84 -47.38 25.66
CA LEU A 578 -23.09 -46.63 25.61
C LEU A 578 -22.97 -45.25 26.27
N TYR A 579 -22.31 -45.16 27.42
CA TYR A 579 -22.13 -43.89 28.12
C TYR A 579 -21.32 -42.90 27.29
N GLU A 580 -20.16 -43.32 26.77
CA GLU A 580 -19.32 -42.46 25.93
C GLU A 580 -20.01 -42.11 24.61
N ALA A 581 -20.66 -43.07 23.94
CA ALA A 581 -21.40 -42.80 22.71
C ALA A 581 -22.56 -41.81 22.93
N LEU A 582 -23.32 -41.94 24.02
CA LEU A 582 -24.39 -41.02 24.39
C LEU A 582 -23.84 -39.62 24.67
N LYS A 583 -22.70 -39.53 25.35
CA LYS A 583 -22.02 -38.26 25.63
C LYS A 583 -21.63 -37.55 24.33
N ILE A 584 -21.00 -38.23 23.37
CA ILE A 584 -20.68 -37.65 22.05
C ILE A 584 -21.95 -37.21 21.30
N TYR A 585 -22.99 -38.05 21.33
CA TYR A 585 -24.26 -37.79 20.66
C TYR A 585 -24.95 -36.53 21.18
N LEU A 586 -25.02 -36.37 22.50
CA LEU A 586 -25.57 -35.17 23.13
C LEU A 586 -24.68 -33.92 22.90
N MET A 587 -23.35 -34.06 22.84
CA MET A 587 -22.45 -32.95 22.46
C MET A 587 -22.73 -32.46 21.03
N LEU A 588 -22.76 -33.38 20.05
CA LEU A 588 -23.04 -33.04 18.65
C LEU A 588 -24.46 -32.49 18.45
N GLY A 589 -25.41 -32.90 19.29
CA GLY A 589 -26.75 -32.33 19.36
C GLY A 589 -26.86 -30.98 20.08
N LEU A 590 -25.76 -30.40 20.55
CA LEU A 590 -25.71 -29.15 21.33
C LEU A 590 -26.49 -29.18 22.66
N GLN A 591 -26.74 -30.37 23.21
CA GLN A 591 -27.45 -30.56 24.49
C GLN A 591 -26.49 -30.63 25.70
N GLY A 592 -25.18 -30.50 25.47
CA GLY A 592 -24.15 -30.48 26.52
C GLY A 592 -22.93 -29.63 26.13
N PRO A 593 -21.99 -29.41 27.07
CA PRO A 593 -20.76 -28.68 26.80
C PRO A 593 -19.92 -29.39 25.73
N MET A 594 -19.56 -28.65 24.68
CA MET A 594 -18.77 -29.17 23.56
C MET A 594 -17.32 -29.44 23.97
N ASN A 595 -16.87 -30.68 23.84
CA ASN A 595 -15.45 -31.05 23.88
C ASN A 595 -15.03 -31.53 22.49
N THR A 596 -14.40 -30.63 21.72
CA THR A 596 -14.03 -30.88 20.33
C THR A 596 -13.01 -32.01 20.20
N GLU A 597 -12.05 -32.12 21.12
CA GLU A 597 -11.01 -33.15 21.06
C GLU A 597 -11.59 -34.53 21.29
N LEU A 598 -12.47 -34.68 22.28
CA LEU A 598 -13.13 -35.95 22.58
C LEU A 598 -14.01 -36.43 21.41
N VAL A 599 -14.74 -35.52 20.77
CA VAL A 599 -15.55 -35.85 19.57
C VAL A 599 -14.65 -36.32 18.42
N LYS A 600 -13.50 -35.67 18.20
CA LYS A 600 -12.54 -36.09 17.17
C LYS A 600 -11.95 -37.45 17.46
N GLU A 601 -11.44 -37.67 18.68
CA GLU A 601 -10.86 -38.95 19.08
C GLU A 601 -11.85 -40.10 18.85
N TRP A 602 -13.11 -39.93 19.25
CA TRP A 602 -14.16 -40.92 19.03
C TRP A 602 -14.38 -41.22 17.54
N MET A 603 -14.57 -40.17 16.72
CA MET A 603 -14.86 -40.31 15.30
C MET A 603 -13.68 -40.90 14.53
N LEU A 604 -12.45 -40.48 14.84
CA LEU A 604 -11.23 -41.02 14.22
C LEU A 604 -11.08 -42.52 14.51
N VAL A 605 -11.39 -42.95 15.75
CA VAL A 605 -11.39 -44.38 16.09
C VAL A 605 -12.46 -45.14 15.29
N ASP A 606 -13.71 -44.65 15.24
CA ASP A 606 -14.77 -45.29 14.43
C ASP A 606 -14.38 -45.39 12.95
N TRP A 607 -13.82 -44.32 12.37
CA TRP A 607 -13.43 -44.31 10.96
C TRP A 607 -12.21 -45.16 10.66
N SER A 608 -11.27 -45.31 11.61
CA SER A 608 -10.13 -46.22 11.48
C SER A 608 -10.56 -47.68 11.36
N LEU A 609 -11.64 -48.04 12.07
CA LEU A 609 -12.24 -49.37 12.05
C LEU A 609 -13.16 -49.56 10.84
N THR A 610 -14.02 -48.59 10.56
CA THR A 610 -15.04 -48.67 9.50
C THR A 610 -14.43 -48.57 8.10
N TYR A 611 -13.45 -47.70 7.92
CA TYR A 611 -12.78 -47.46 6.65
C TYR A 611 -11.33 -47.95 6.70
N ALA A 612 -11.09 -49.17 7.16
CA ALA A 612 -9.76 -49.74 7.32
C ALA A 612 -8.98 -49.85 5.99
N GLY A 613 -7.64 -49.83 6.08
CA GLY A 613 -6.73 -50.01 4.95
C GLY A 613 -6.06 -48.73 4.44
N VAL A 614 -4.95 -48.91 3.72
CA VAL A 614 -4.09 -47.81 3.24
C VAL A 614 -4.76 -46.99 2.13
N THR A 615 -5.56 -47.64 1.27
CA THR A 615 -6.27 -46.98 0.15
C THR A 615 -7.36 -46.02 0.61
N ARG A 616 -7.77 -46.09 1.88
CA ARG A 616 -8.78 -45.21 2.49
C ARG A 616 -8.16 -44.14 3.40
N GLN A 617 -6.82 -44.01 3.43
CA GLN A 617 -6.16 -42.99 4.26
C GLN A 617 -6.62 -41.58 3.90
N GLN A 618 -6.57 -41.20 2.61
CA GLN A 618 -7.02 -39.89 2.15
C GLN A 618 -8.46 -39.57 2.56
N MET A 619 -9.35 -40.57 2.51
CA MET A 619 -10.75 -40.40 2.91
C MET A 619 -10.88 -40.14 4.43
N ARG A 620 -10.04 -40.78 5.26
CA ARG A 620 -10.02 -40.51 6.71
C ARG A 620 -9.47 -39.11 7.00
N ASP A 621 -8.46 -38.68 6.25
CA ASP A 621 -7.89 -37.33 6.36
C ASP A 621 -8.95 -36.27 5.96
N ASP A 622 -9.67 -36.48 4.84
CA ASP A 622 -10.78 -35.60 4.42
C ASP A 622 -11.93 -35.56 5.44
N LEU A 623 -12.26 -36.70 6.07
CA LEU A 623 -13.26 -36.76 7.14
C LEU A 623 -12.84 -35.97 8.38
N ASP A 624 -11.57 -36.04 8.76
CA ASP A 624 -11.02 -35.24 9.85
C ASP A 624 -11.07 -33.74 9.52
N ASP A 625 -10.67 -33.34 8.31
CA ASP A 625 -10.79 -31.96 7.83
C ASP A 625 -12.23 -31.44 7.91
N HIS A 626 -13.20 -32.24 7.45
CA HIS A 626 -14.63 -31.88 7.51
C HIS A 626 -15.14 -31.78 8.95
N LEU A 627 -14.70 -32.65 9.85
CA LEU A 627 -15.05 -32.60 11.26
C LEU A 627 -14.43 -31.38 11.94
N ASN A 628 -13.17 -31.09 11.66
CA ASN A 628 -12.47 -29.89 12.10
C ASN A 628 -13.20 -28.61 11.63
N ALA A 629 -13.62 -28.57 10.38
CA ALA A 629 -14.41 -27.47 9.82
C ALA A 629 -15.80 -27.35 10.44
N LEU A 630 -16.47 -28.46 10.72
CA LEU A 630 -17.79 -28.48 11.38
C LEU A 630 -17.69 -27.98 12.83
N LEU A 631 -16.71 -28.45 13.59
CA LEU A 631 -16.55 -28.14 15.02
C LEU A 631 -15.99 -26.74 15.28
N SER A 632 -15.22 -26.17 14.36
CA SER A 632 -14.66 -24.81 14.46
C SER A 632 -15.67 -23.72 14.11
N GLN A 633 -16.84 -24.09 13.58
CA GLN A 633 -17.88 -23.18 13.13
C GLN A 633 -19.19 -23.43 13.89
N PRO A 634 -20.10 -22.45 13.99
CA PRO A 634 -21.34 -22.67 14.72
C PRO A 634 -22.22 -23.74 14.04
N MET A 635 -22.51 -24.81 14.78
CA MET A 635 -23.34 -25.92 14.33
C MET A 635 -24.84 -25.59 14.44
N GLN A 636 -25.66 -26.26 13.64
CA GLN A 636 -27.11 -26.21 13.73
C GLN A 636 -27.59 -27.29 14.70
N GLU A 637 -28.46 -26.90 15.63
CA GLU A 637 -29.12 -27.83 16.55
C GLU A 637 -30.04 -28.76 15.76
N ILE A 638 -29.86 -30.07 15.94
CA ILE A 638 -30.69 -31.11 15.35
C ILE A 638 -31.40 -31.84 16.48
N ALA A 639 -32.71 -32.03 16.33
CA ALA A 639 -33.50 -32.78 17.30
C ALA A 639 -32.97 -34.22 17.41
N LEU A 640 -32.57 -34.61 18.62
CA LEU A 640 -32.10 -35.94 18.93
C LEU A 640 -33.26 -36.93 19.11
N ASN A 641 -32.96 -38.22 19.00
CA ASN A 641 -33.89 -39.31 19.25
C ASN A 641 -34.17 -39.45 20.76
N GLY A 642 -35.10 -38.63 21.25
CA GLY A 642 -35.49 -38.58 22.68
C GLY A 642 -35.79 -39.96 23.30
N PRO A 643 -36.62 -40.81 22.66
CA PRO A 643 -36.89 -42.16 23.17
C PRO A 643 -35.63 -43.02 23.36
N LEU A 644 -34.69 -42.98 22.42
CA LEU A 644 -33.42 -43.71 22.52
C LEU A 644 -32.55 -43.15 23.65
N VAL A 645 -32.47 -41.82 23.78
CA VAL A 645 -31.74 -41.15 24.88
C VAL A 645 -32.31 -41.57 26.24
N GLU A 646 -33.64 -41.51 26.41
CA GLU A 646 -34.30 -41.91 27.67
C GLU A 646 -34.10 -43.39 27.99
N GLN A 647 -34.15 -44.27 26.99
CA GLN A 647 -33.90 -45.69 27.15
C GLN A 647 -32.47 -45.97 27.63
N ILE A 648 -31.47 -45.36 26.98
CA ILE A 648 -30.07 -45.53 27.34
C ILE A 648 -29.79 -44.91 28.71
N GLN A 649 -30.30 -43.71 29.00
CA GLN A 649 -30.19 -43.11 30.33
C GLN A 649 -30.80 -44.02 31.41
N GLY A 650 -31.93 -44.68 31.13
CA GLY A 650 -32.51 -45.70 32.02
C GLY A 650 -31.59 -46.88 32.29
N LEU A 651 -31.07 -47.52 31.24
CA LEU A 651 -30.13 -48.64 31.37
C LEU A 651 -28.84 -48.23 32.10
N LEU A 652 -28.32 -47.05 31.79
CA LEU A 652 -27.15 -46.50 32.47
C LEU A 652 -27.45 -46.21 33.95
N SER A 653 -28.68 -45.86 34.33
CA SER A 653 -29.05 -45.67 35.75
C SER A 653 -29.16 -46.97 36.55
N GLU A 654 -29.28 -48.14 35.92
CA GLU A 654 -29.40 -49.44 36.62
C GLU A 654 -28.08 -49.94 37.21
N MET A 655 -26.93 -49.52 36.67
CA MET A 655 -25.61 -49.87 37.21
C MET A 655 -25.19 -48.87 38.30
N PRO A 656 -24.92 -49.31 39.55
CA PRO A 656 -24.49 -48.43 40.62
C PRO A 656 -23.31 -47.55 40.19
N LEU A 657 -23.43 -46.24 40.43
CA LEU A 657 -22.44 -45.25 40.01
C LEU A 657 -21.04 -45.60 40.53
N ALA A 658 -20.94 -46.08 41.78
CA ALA A 658 -19.71 -46.55 42.39
C ALA A 658 -19.00 -47.66 41.60
N GLN A 659 -19.75 -48.67 41.13
CA GLN A 659 -19.19 -49.77 40.34
C GLN A 659 -18.65 -49.28 39.00
N ARG A 660 -19.33 -48.31 38.37
CA ARG A 660 -18.88 -47.72 37.10
C ARG A 660 -17.59 -46.95 37.27
N VAL A 661 -17.55 -46.09 38.27
CA VAL A 661 -16.38 -45.29 38.59
C VAL A 661 -15.20 -46.22 38.90
N TYR A 662 -15.41 -47.22 39.76
CA TYR A 662 -14.42 -48.23 40.08
C TYR A 662 -13.87 -48.91 38.83
N ASN A 663 -14.76 -49.44 37.97
CA ASN A 663 -14.38 -50.08 36.70
C ASN A 663 -13.63 -49.12 35.77
N GLY A 664 -14.00 -47.83 35.74
CA GLY A 664 -13.30 -46.81 34.96
C GLY A 664 -11.87 -46.56 35.44
N ILE A 665 -11.65 -46.55 36.76
CA ILE A 665 -10.31 -46.33 37.35
C ILE A 665 -9.40 -47.53 37.06
N ILE A 666 -9.85 -48.77 37.35
CA ILE A 666 -9.02 -49.97 37.21
C ILE A 666 -8.68 -50.31 35.75
N ASN A 667 -9.53 -49.92 34.80
CA ASN A 667 -9.32 -50.13 33.36
C ASN A 667 -8.65 -48.92 32.67
N SER A 668 -8.31 -47.86 33.41
CA SER A 668 -7.63 -46.70 32.84
C SER A 668 -6.27 -47.07 32.25
N ALA A 669 -5.80 -46.28 31.26
CA ALA A 669 -4.47 -46.48 30.67
C ALA A 669 -3.35 -46.39 31.71
N LYS A 670 -3.49 -45.51 32.72
CA LYS A 670 -2.54 -45.40 33.83
C LYS A 670 -2.53 -46.66 34.70
N ALA A 671 -3.70 -47.21 35.06
CA ALA A 671 -3.80 -48.40 35.89
C ALA A 671 -3.29 -49.66 35.17
N THR A 672 -3.63 -49.81 33.89
CA THR A 672 -3.23 -50.98 33.07
C THR A 672 -1.75 -50.95 32.65
N ALA A 673 -1.11 -49.79 32.66
CA ALA A 673 0.33 -49.64 32.41
C ALA A 673 1.22 -50.06 33.59
N LEU A 674 0.66 -50.21 34.80
CA LEU A 674 1.43 -50.58 35.99
C LEU A 674 1.98 -52.02 35.89
N PRO A 675 3.24 -52.26 36.31
CA PRO A 675 3.82 -53.59 36.29
C PRO A 675 3.08 -54.53 37.24
N LYS A 676 2.75 -55.73 36.78
CA LYS A 676 2.15 -56.77 37.63
C LYS A 676 3.13 -57.22 38.73
N TRP A 677 2.65 -57.34 39.96
CA TRP A 677 3.38 -57.96 41.07
C TRP A 677 3.39 -59.47 40.89
N ARG A 678 4.53 -60.14 41.07
CA ARG A 678 4.68 -61.58 40.78
C ARG A 678 5.37 -62.34 41.91
N ILE A 679 4.88 -63.55 42.20
CA ILE A 679 5.47 -64.44 43.20
C ILE A 679 6.92 -64.78 42.85
N SER A 680 7.21 -65.02 41.56
CA SER A 680 8.57 -65.36 41.10
C SER A 680 9.60 -64.26 41.31
N THR A 681 9.19 -62.98 41.34
CA THR A 681 10.08 -61.85 41.63
C THR A 681 10.16 -61.58 43.13
N ALA A 682 9.03 -61.66 43.83
CA ALA A 682 8.94 -61.38 45.27
C ALA A 682 9.67 -62.42 46.13
N ALA A 683 9.50 -63.72 45.83
CA ALA A 683 10.10 -64.80 46.61
C ALA A 683 11.58 -65.09 46.26
N GLY A 684 12.10 -64.50 45.19
CA GLY A 684 13.48 -64.70 44.72
C GLY A 684 13.68 -65.93 43.82
N PRO A 685 14.89 -66.10 43.25
CA PRO A 685 15.14 -67.05 42.16
C PRO A 685 14.98 -68.53 42.55
N ALA A 686 15.08 -68.86 43.84
CA ALA A 686 14.97 -70.22 44.34
C ALA A 686 13.52 -70.73 44.47
N VAL A 687 12.51 -69.86 44.40
CA VAL A 687 11.10 -70.21 44.65
C VAL A 687 10.58 -71.34 43.78
N LYS A 688 10.98 -71.40 42.50
CA LYS A 688 10.54 -72.45 41.55
C LYS A 688 10.97 -73.87 41.95
N ARG A 689 11.98 -73.99 42.82
CA ARG A 689 12.50 -75.28 43.30
C ARG A 689 11.77 -75.79 44.54
N VAL A 690 11.07 -74.92 45.27
CA VAL A 690 10.54 -75.24 46.60
C VAL A 690 9.07 -74.93 46.82
N MET A 691 8.45 -74.12 45.96
CA MET A 691 7.04 -73.77 46.08
C MET A 691 6.28 -74.07 44.78
N VAL A 692 5.00 -74.39 44.91
CA VAL A 692 4.02 -74.56 43.83
C VAL A 692 2.75 -73.80 44.19
N ARG A 693 1.85 -73.66 43.21
CA ARG A 693 0.49 -73.20 43.48
C ARG A 693 -0.45 -74.39 43.45
N SER A 694 -1.24 -74.57 44.51
CA SER A 694 -2.19 -75.67 44.66
C SER A 694 -3.28 -75.65 43.59
N SER A 695 -3.60 -74.47 43.04
CA SER A 695 -4.49 -74.28 41.89
C SER A 695 -3.92 -74.71 40.54
N GLY A 696 -2.62 -75.02 40.46
CA GLY A 696 -1.92 -75.31 39.20
C GLY A 696 -1.57 -74.08 38.35
N LYS A 697 -1.84 -72.86 38.83
CA LYS A 697 -1.44 -71.62 38.15
C LYS A 697 0.08 -71.45 38.14
N PRO A 698 0.67 -70.78 37.12
CA PRO A 698 2.11 -70.47 37.13
C PRO A 698 2.51 -69.51 38.26
N LEU A 699 3.72 -69.68 38.83
CA LEU A 699 4.30 -68.73 39.81
C LEU A 699 4.62 -67.34 39.22
N ASN A 700 4.60 -67.20 37.90
CA ASN A 700 4.78 -65.93 37.20
C ASN A 700 3.46 -65.18 36.94
N ASP A 701 2.33 -65.83 37.23
CA ASP A 701 1.01 -65.21 37.24
C ASP A 701 0.77 -64.57 38.61
N GLY A 702 0.44 -63.29 38.62
CA GLY A 702 0.44 -62.47 39.83
C GLY A 702 -0.59 -61.34 39.76
N ILE A 703 -0.48 -60.41 40.70
CA ILE A 703 -1.49 -59.37 40.95
C ILE A 703 -1.31 -58.19 39.98
N GLU A 704 -2.41 -57.63 39.46
CA GLU A 704 -2.34 -56.42 38.65
C GLU A 704 -1.70 -55.27 39.43
N GLY A 705 -0.84 -54.48 38.77
CA GLY A 705 -0.08 -53.42 39.44
C GLY A 705 -0.92 -52.33 40.10
N ILE A 706 -2.20 -52.22 39.76
CA ILE A 706 -3.12 -51.30 40.45
C ILE A 706 -3.38 -51.74 41.90
N PHE A 707 -3.32 -53.04 42.23
CA PHE A 707 -3.52 -53.60 43.58
C PHE A 707 -2.19 -53.83 44.32
N THR A 708 -1.26 -52.89 44.19
CA THR A 708 -0.01 -52.84 44.98
C THR A 708 -0.02 -51.59 45.85
N TYR A 709 0.96 -51.45 46.75
CA TYR A 709 1.14 -50.22 47.51
C TYR A 709 1.24 -48.99 46.59
N ASP A 710 2.08 -49.10 45.55
CA ASP A 710 2.29 -48.02 44.59
C ASP A 710 1.04 -47.79 43.73
N GLY A 711 0.34 -48.85 43.34
CA GLY A 711 -0.91 -48.74 42.60
C GLY A 711 -2.00 -48.02 43.38
N PHE A 712 -2.13 -48.33 44.68
CA PHE A 712 -3.07 -47.67 45.57
C PHE A 712 -2.73 -46.19 45.78
N ASN A 713 -1.51 -45.89 46.24
CA ASN A 713 -1.13 -44.53 46.66
C ASN A 713 -0.89 -43.58 45.47
N ASN A 714 -0.32 -44.06 44.37
CA ASN A 714 0.10 -43.20 43.26
C ASN A 714 -0.93 -43.12 42.12
N VAL A 715 -1.86 -44.07 42.01
CA VAL A 715 -2.81 -44.14 40.89
C VAL A 715 -4.26 -44.20 41.36
N PHE A 716 -4.64 -45.20 42.16
CA PHE A 716 -6.04 -45.40 42.54
C PHE A 716 -6.57 -44.27 43.43
N LEU A 717 -5.88 -43.93 44.52
CA LEU A 717 -6.33 -42.93 45.49
C LEU A 717 -6.44 -41.52 44.87
N PRO A 718 -5.46 -41.02 44.09
CA PRO A 718 -5.62 -39.74 43.38
C PRO A 718 -6.78 -39.73 42.38
N GLU A 719 -6.95 -40.81 41.60
CA GLU A 719 -8.04 -40.89 40.62
C GLU A 719 -9.41 -40.97 41.33
N ALA A 720 -9.52 -41.71 42.44
CA ALA A 720 -10.72 -41.84 43.25
C ALA A 720 -11.18 -40.51 43.87
N VAL A 721 -10.24 -39.67 44.34
CA VAL A 721 -10.55 -38.32 44.84
C VAL A 721 -11.06 -37.40 43.73
N SER A 722 -10.50 -37.51 42.51
CA SER A 722 -10.93 -36.69 41.37
C SER A 722 -12.27 -37.09 40.73
N VAL A 723 -12.85 -38.21 41.16
CA VAL A 723 -14.13 -38.74 40.63
C VAL A 723 -15.25 -37.73 40.83
N ALA A 724 -15.37 -37.14 42.01
CA ALA A 724 -16.48 -36.28 42.35
C ALA A 724 -16.60 -35.09 41.39
N GLU A 725 -15.48 -34.46 41.03
CA GLU A 725 -15.42 -33.36 40.06
C GLU A 725 -15.73 -33.82 38.62
N ARG A 726 -15.33 -35.03 38.25
CA ARG A 726 -15.62 -35.60 36.91
C ARG A 726 -17.10 -35.95 36.78
N VAL A 727 -17.66 -36.60 37.78
CA VAL A 727 -19.09 -36.96 37.85
C VAL A 727 -19.97 -35.70 37.83
N GLN A 728 -19.59 -34.65 38.56
CA GLN A 728 -20.31 -33.38 38.55
C GLN A 728 -20.31 -32.75 37.14
N ARG A 729 -19.16 -32.72 36.46
CA ARG A 729 -19.02 -32.17 35.10
C ARG A 729 -19.72 -32.96 34.01
N GLU A 730 -19.97 -34.25 34.24
CA GLU A 730 -20.60 -35.15 33.26
C GLU A 730 -22.04 -35.52 33.59
N SER A 731 -22.58 -34.99 34.69
CA SER A 731 -23.95 -35.27 35.15
C SER A 731 -25.04 -34.98 34.11
N TRP A 732 -24.80 -34.02 33.22
CA TRP A 732 -25.69 -33.67 32.11
C TRP A 732 -25.93 -34.83 31.13
N VAL A 733 -25.03 -35.82 31.04
CA VAL A 733 -25.18 -37.00 30.17
C VAL A 733 -26.35 -37.88 30.59
N LEU A 734 -26.62 -37.96 31.91
CA LEU A 734 -27.69 -38.79 32.48
C LEU A 734 -29.03 -38.03 32.68
N GLY A 735 -29.07 -36.75 32.30
CA GLY A 735 -30.27 -35.92 32.39
C GLY A 735 -30.76 -35.72 33.84
N PRO A 736 -32.08 -35.53 34.07
CA PRO A 736 -32.66 -35.26 35.39
C PRO A 736 -32.38 -36.34 36.44
N ARG A 737 -32.10 -37.58 36.02
CA ARG A 737 -31.72 -38.69 36.92
C ARG A 737 -30.30 -38.54 37.47
N GLY A 738 -29.42 -37.85 36.76
CA GLY A 738 -28.08 -37.50 37.24
C GLY A 738 -28.05 -36.33 38.23
N GLU A 739 -29.10 -35.49 38.26
CA GLU A 739 -29.19 -34.35 39.19
C GLU A 739 -29.35 -34.79 40.65
N ALA A 740 -29.98 -35.94 40.91
CA ALA A 740 -30.11 -36.52 42.25
C ALA A 740 -28.76 -36.96 42.86
N GLU A 741 -27.77 -37.25 42.02
CA GLU A 741 -26.43 -37.72 42.39
C GLU A 741 -25.44 -36.55 42.63
N GLN A 742 -25.88 -35.29 42.54
CA GLN A 742 -25.03 -34.09 42.67
C GLN A 742 -24.86 -33.57 44.12
N SER A 743 -25.54 -34.16 45.10
CA SER A 743 -25.41 -33.70 46.48
C SER A 743 -24.00 -34.00 47.02
N GLU A 744 -23.45 -33.08 47.82
CA GLU A 744 -22.13 -33.25 48.45
C GLU A 744 -22.07 -34.56 49.26
N ALA A 745 -23.17 -34.91 49.94
CA ALA A 745 -23.31 -36.18 50.65
C ALA A 745 -23.29 -37.41 49.71
N ALA A 746 -23.92 -37.34 48.53
CA ALA A 746 -23.90 -38.43 47.55
C ALA A 746 -22.51 -38.63 46.92
N LEU A 747 -21.78 -37.54 46.63
CA LEU A 747 -20.42 -37.60 46.09
C LEU A 747 -19.41 -38.20 47.08
N LEU A 748 -19.61 -37.95 48.37
CA LEU A 748 -18.79 -38.54 49.44
C LEU A 748 -19.15 -40.00 49.69
N ALA A 749 -20.43 -40.35 49.69
CA ALA A 749 -20.88 -41.75 49.73
C ALA A 749 -20.33 -42.54 48.54
N LEU A 750 -20.36 -41.95 47.34
CA LEU A 750 -19.76 -42.53 46.14
C LEU A 750 -18.26 -42.80 46.29
N SER A 751 -17.51 -41.85 46.85
CA SER A 751 -16.06 -41.98 47.06
C SER A 751 -15.75 -43.13 48.03
N ARG A 752 -16.55 -43.26 49.10
CA ARG A 752 -16.45 -44.38 50.06
C ARG A 752 -16.78 -45.71 49.39
N ASP A 753 -17.91 -45.80 48.69
CA ASP A 753 -18.37 -47.04 48.07
C ASP A 753 -17.39 -47.54 46.99
N VAL A 754 -16.72 -46.63 46.27
CA VAL A 754 -15.63 -46.95 45.31
C VAL A 754 -14.40 -47.53 46.02
N LEU A 755 -14.03 -46.97 47.18
CA LEU A 755 -12.92 -47.48 47.99
C LEU A 755 -13.24 -48.85 48.57
N ASP A 756 -14.47 -49.08 49.03
CA ASP A 756 -14.91 -50.37 49.55
C ASP A 756 -14.84 -51.48 48.49
N LEU A 757 -15.30 -51.19 47.26
CA LEU A 757 -15.15 -52.10 46.12
C LEU A 757 -13.67 -52.44 45.88
N TYR A 758 -12.80 -51.43 45.90
CA TYR A 758 -11.37 -51.63 45.72
C TYR A 758 -10.71 -52.42 46.85
N TYR A 759 -11.05 -52.15 48.11
CA TYR A 759 -10.50 -52.88 49.25
C TYR A 759 -10.91 -54.36 49.23
N ASN A 760 -12.18 -54.65 48.93
CA ASN A 760 -12.66 -56.03 48.79
C ASN A 760 -11.87 -56.79 47.72
N ASP A 761 -11.67 -56.15 46.57
CA ASP A 761 -10.91 -56.71 45.45
C ASP A 761 -9.42 -56.87 45.76
N TYR A 762 -8.83 -55.92 46.49
CA TYR A 762 -7.46 -55.96 46.96
C TYR A 762 -7.26 -57.14 47.92
N ILE A 763 -8.09 -57.22 48.96
CA ILE A 763 -8.06 -58.28 49.98
C ILE A 763 -8.21 -59.65 49.32
N SER A 764 -9.21 -59.81 48.46
CA SER A 764 -9.50 -61.09 47.79
C SER A 764 -8.30 -61.61 46.99
N ARG A 765 -7.55 -60.73 46.30
CA ARG A 765 -6.38 -61.11 45.51
C ARG A 765 -5.23 -61.63 46.38
N TYR A 766 -4.90 -60.93 47.47
CA TYR A 766 -3.81 -61.36 48.35
C TYR A 766 -4.18 -62.57 49.20
N ASP A 767 -5.42 -62.66 49.71
CA ASP A 767 -5.93 -63.86 50.38
C ASP A 767 -5.90 -65.07 49.44
N SER A 768 -6.27 -64.88 48.18
CA SER A 768 -6.19 -65.94 47.18
C SER A 768 -4.76 -66.38 46.87
N ILE A 769 -3.76 -65.50 46.95
CA ILE A 769 -2.35 -65.90 46.78
C ILE A 769 -1.83 -66.63 48.01
N LEU A 770 -2.10 -66.10 49.21
CA LEU A 770 -1.64 -66.70 50.47
C LEU A 770 -2.25 -68.09 50.68
N GLY A 771 -3.51 -68.30 50.29
CA GLY A 771 -4.18 -69.60 50.39
C GLY A 771 -3.86 -70.59 49.25
N ASP A 772 -3.16 -70.16 48.20
CA ASP A 772 -2.87 -70.96 47.02
C ASP A 772 -1.40 -71.39 46.91
N VAL A 773 -0.50 -70.75 47.64
CA VAL A 773 0.92 -71.07 47.64
C VAL A 773 1.20 -72.22 48.62
N ASP A 774 1.84 -73.28 48.14
CA ASP A 774 2.19 -74.47 48.92
C ASP A 774 3.64 -74.91 48.63
N ILE A 775 4.20 -75.76 49.49
CA ILE A 775 5.53 -76.33 49.32
C ILE A 775 5.46 -77.49 48.32
N VAL A 776 6.50 -77.67 47.50
CA VAL A 776 6.58 -78.81 46.57
C VAL A 776 6.45 -80.13 47.34
N PRO A 777 5.65 -81.12 46.87
CA PRO A 777 5.57 -82.43 47.49
C PRO A 777 6.96 -83.09 47.63
N MET A 778 7.33 -83.45 48.86
CA MET A 778 8.62 -84.06 49.16
C MET A 778 8.58 -85.57 48.95
N GLU A 779 9.05 -86.03 47.79
CA GLU A 779 8.96 -87.45 47.37
C GLU A 779 10.01 -88.38 48.02
N SER A 780 11.09 -87.83 48.58
CA SER A 780 12.17 -88.61 49.20
C SER A 780 12.89 -87.80 50.28
N LEU A 781 13.62 -88.50 51.18
CA LEU A 781 14.39 -87.83 52.23
C LEU A 781 15.45 -86.88 51.66
N SER A 782 16.13 -87.24 50.57
CA SER A 782 17.12 -86.36 49.92
C SER A 782 16.47 -85.12 49.31
N HIS A 783 15.27 -85.26 48.73
CA HIS A 783 14.51 -84.13 48.22
C HIS A 783 13.99 -83.24 49.36
N ALA A 784 13.55 -83.83 50.48
CA ALA A 784 13.16 -83.10 51.68
C ALA A 784 14.32 -82.29 52.28
N VAL A 785 15.54 -82.85 52.33
CA VAL A 785 16.75 -82.12 52.77
C VAL A 785 17.05 -80.94 51.85
N GLU A 786 16.97 -81.12 50.52
CA GLU A 786 17.20 -80.06 49.54
C GLU A 786 16.18 -78.92 49.67
N VAL A 787 14.89 -79.25 49.72
CA VAL A 787 13.80 -78.28 49.85
C VAL A 787 13.89 -77.56 51.19
N THR A 788 14.11 -78.28 52.29
CA THR A 788 14.23 -77.69 53.63
C THR A 788 15.45 -76.77 53.73
N ASN A 789 16.60 -77.11 53.12
CA ASN A 789 17.79 -76.24 53.09
C ASN A 789 17.53 -74.90 52.39
N VAL A 790 16.80 -74.95 51.26
CA VAL A 790 16.46 -73.73 50.50
C VAL A 790 15.42 -72.91 51.25
N LEU A 791 14.46 -73.56 51.91
CA LEU A 791 13.47 -72.87 52.75
C LEU A 791 14.10 -72.29 54.01
N SER A 792 15.02 -72.97 54.70
CA SER A 792 15.66 -72.49 55.94
C SER A 792 16.85 -71.55 55.71
N GLY A 793 17.24 -71.32 54.46
CA GLY A 793 18.42 -70.52 54.13
C GLY A 793 18.22 -69.01 54.35
N PRO A 794 19.30 -68.20 54.34
CA PRO A 794 19.22 -66.75 54.51
C PRO A 794 18.42 -66.01 53.43
N THR A 795 18.20 -66.64 52.27
CA THR A 795 17.40 -66.12 51.15
C THR A 795 16.11 -66.94 50.96
N SER A 796 15.53 -67.38 52.09
CA SER A 796 14.32 -68.16 52.16
C SER A 796 13.18 -67.59 51.29
N PRO A 797 12.65 -68.35 50.31
CA PRO A 797 11.52 -67.91 49.49
C PRO A 797 10.24 -67.61 50.26
N ILE A 798 9.95 -68.33 51.35
CA ILE A 798 8.74 -68.09 52.17
C ILE A 798 8.85 -66.77 52.94
N VAL A 799 9.98 -66.51 53.59
CA VAL A 799 10.29 -65.22 54.25
C VAL A 799 10.20 -64.06 53.28
N ASN A 800 10.85 -64.16 52.11
CA ASN A 800 10.81 -63.09 51.10
C ASN A 800 9.38 -62.83 50.63
N LEU A 801 8.61 -63.88 50.32
CA LEU A 801 7.23 -63.76 49.86
C LEU A 801 6.31 -63.10 50.90
N LEU A 802 6.34 -63.59 52.15
CA LEU A 802 5.51 -63.05 53.23
C LEU A 802 5.92 -61.61 53.58
N THR A 803 7.21 -61.29 53.52
CA THR A 803 7.71 -59.93 53.73
C THR A 803 7.28 -58.98 52.63
N GLU A 804 7.37 -59.39 51.36
CA GLU A 804 6.91 -58.57 50.25
C GLU A 804 5.39 -58.39 50.26
N ILE A 805 4.60 -59.43 50.56
CA ILE A 805 3.13 -59.27 50.72
C ILE A 805 2.81 -58.36 51.91
N SER A 806 3.54 -58.47 53.01
CA SER A 806 3.40 -57.54 54.14
C SER A 806 3.69 -56.09 53.71
N LYS A 807 4.69 -55.86 52.85
CA LYS A 807 4.96 -54.51 52.33
C LYS A 807 3.84 -54.02 51.42
N GLU A 808 3.31 -54.86 50.53
CA GLU A 808 2.26 -54.41 49.62
C GLU A 808 0.96 -54.07 50.36
N THR A 809 0.63 -54.83 51.40
CA THR A 809 -0.62 -54.68 52.18
C THR A 809 -0.59 -53.56 53.23
N ARG A 810 0.57 -52.92 53.47
CA ARG A 810 0.72 -51.75 54.37
C ARG A 810 0.46 -50.43 53.64
N LEU A 811 -0.81 -50.17 53.34
CA LEU A 811 -1.26 -49.06 52.49
C LEU A 811 -1.19 -47.68 53.16
N THR A 812 -1.15 -47.59 54.49
CA THR A 812 -1.18 -46.34 55.27
C THR A 812 0.20 -45.87 55.71
N GLU A 813 1.26 -46.63 55.44
CA GLU A 813 2.64 -46.16 55.63
C GLU A 813 3.02 -45.14 54.56
N ASP A 814 3.66 -44.02 54.92
CA ASP A 814 4.24 -43.09 53.94
C ASP A 814 5.65 -43.55 53.53
N ARG A 815 5.79 -44.04 52.30
CA ARG A 815 7.09 -44.44 51.72
C ARG A 815 7.74 -43.34 50.88
N SER A 816 7.10 -42.17 50.76
CA SER A 816 7.60 -41.04 49.98
C SER A 816 8.73 -40.26 50.67
N LEU A 817 8.97 -40.52 51.97
CA LEU A 817 9.91 -39.78 52.82
C LEU A 817 10.98 -40.67 53.48
N LEU A 818 11.61 -41.58 52.74
CA LEU A 818 12.85 -42.24 53.19
C LEU A 818 14.04 -41.27 53.15
N ASP A 819 14.04 -40.29 54.07
CA ASP A 819 15.21 -39.56 54.58
C ASP A 819 14.83 -38.76 55.85
N ALA A 820 14.41 -39.45 56.92
CA ALA A 820 14.54 -38.94 58.30
C ALA A 820 14.25 -40.06 59.32
N GLU A 821 15.26 -40.40 60.12
CA GLU A 821 15.11 -41.24 61.31
C GLU A 821 14.32 -40.54 62.44
N SER A 822 13.67 -41.40 63.24
CA SER A 822 13.39 -41.28 64.68
C SER A 822 12.04 -40.65 65.09
N LEU A 823 11.20 -41.40 65.83
CA LEU A 823 11.16 -41.48 67.30
C LEU A 823 9.93 -42.28 67.77
N SER A 824 10.10 -42.97 68.90
CA SER A 824 9.11 -43.84 69.54
C SER A 824 8.33 -43.15 70.67
N GLY A 825 7.09 -43.60 70.87
CA GLY A 825 6.51 -43.86 72.20
C GLY A 825 5.50 -42.87 72.80
N GLY A 826 4.24 -43.30 72.96
CA GLY A 826 3.28 -42.69 73.89
C GLY A 826 1.81 -43.04 73.64
N ALA A 827 1.27 -44.02 74.35
CA ALA A 827 -0.10 -44.53 74.17
C ALA A 827 -1.22 -43.60 74.69
N SER A 828 -2.38 -43.74 74.04
CA SER A 828 -3.75 -43.37 74.49
C SER A 828 -4.18 -41.90 74.51
N GLN A 829 -4.12 -41.26 73.32
CA GLN A 829 -5.15 -40.34 72.74
C GLN A 829 -4.74 -39.83 71.33
N VAL A 830 -3.70 -40.42 70.74
CA VAL A 830 -2.94 -39.91 69.58
C VAL A 830 -3.24 -40.65 68.26
N GLY A 831 -4.06 -41.71 68.28
CA GLY A 831 -4.28 -42.60 67.12
C GLY A 831 -4.80 -41.92 65.85
N ILE A 832 -5.53 -40.81 65.94
CA ILE A 832 -6.01 -40.06 64.76
C ILE A 832 -4.95 -39.09 64.23
N ILE A 833 -4.06 -38.58 65.08
CA ILE A 833 -3.01 -37.61 64.68
C ILE A 833 -1.82 -38.34 64.04
N GLU A 834 -1.42 -39.47 64.60
CA GLU A 834 -0.33 -40.31 64.08
C GLU A 834 -0.75 -41.05 62.79
N ALA A 835 -2.02 -41.51 62.71
CA ALA A 835 -2.56 -42.04 61.46
C ALA A 835 -2.69 -40.96 60.37
N ARG A 836 -2.87 -39.68 60.71
CA ARG A 836 -2.86 -38.57 59.74
C ARG A 836 -1.46 -38.26 59.21
N SER A 837 -0.44 -38.30 60.07
CA SER A 837 0.94 -37.99 59.67
C SER A 837 1.56 -39.04 58.74
N ASN A 838 1.10 -40.29 58.82
CA ASN A 838 1.60 -41.38 57.99
C ASN A 838 0.88 -41.51 56.64
N LEU A 839 -0.19 -40.75 56.40
CA LEU A 839 -0.89 -40.77 55.11
C LEU A 839 -0.17 -39.95 54.04
N SER A 840 -0.28 -40.42 52.80
CA SER A 840 0.02 -39.60 51.63
C SER A 840 -0.80 -38.29 51.63
N ILE A 841 -0.28 -37.26 50.96
CA ILE A 841 -0.93 -35.94 50.84
C ILE A 841 -2.38 -36.09 50.34
N GLN A 842 -2.62 -36.98 49.38
CA GLN A 842 -3.97 -37.27 48.87
C GLN A 842 -4.84 -37.99 49.90
N GLY A 843 -4.27 -38.91 50.69
CA GLY A 843 -4.95 -39.56 51.79
C GLY A 843 -5.38 -38.59 52.90
N GLN A 844 -4.59 -37.56 53.17
CA GLN A 844 -4.93 -36.48 54.09
C GLN A 844 -6.12 -35.64 53.58
N ILE A 845 -6.11 -35.28 52.29
CA ILE A 845 -7.19 -34.52 51.64
C ILE A 845 -8.51 -35.29 51.70
N LEU A 846 -8.49 -36.58 51.34
CA LEU A 846 -9.68 -37.41 51.38
C LEU A 846 -10.19 -37.61 52.82
N MET A 847 -9.28 -37.81 53.77
CA MET A 847 -9.64 -37.93 55.18
C MET A 847 -10.29 -36.65 55.71
N GLU A 848 -9.77 -35.48 55.36
CA GLU A 848 -10.35 -34.19 55.74
C GLU A 848 -11.76 -34.02 55.16
N ALA A 849 -11.96 -34.41 53.89
CA ALA A 849 -13.28 -34.42 53.26
C ALA A 849 -14.26 -35.38 53.96
N LEU A 850 -13.83 -36.61 54.29
CA LEU A 850 -14.64 -37.60 54.98
C LEU A 850 -15.00 -37.15 56.41
N ILE A 851 -14.05 -36.61 57.17
CA ILE A 851 -14.27 -36.13 58.55
C ILE A 851 -15.24 -34.94 58.59
N ASN A 852 -15.12 -34.01 57.65
CA ASN A 852 -16.01 -32.86 57.59
C ASN A 852 -17.47 -33.26 57.32
N SER A 853 -17.70 -34.44 56.73
CA SER A 853 -19.03 -34.96 56.39
C SER A 853 -19.62 -35.96 57.39
N ALA A 854 -18.78 -36.71 58.11
CA ALA A 854 -19.19 -37.74 59.08
C ALA A 854 -19.78 -37.16 60.38
N SER A 855 -19.81 -35.85 60.52
CA SER A 855 -20.37 -35.15 61.69
C SER A 855 -21.91 -35.22 61.79
N SER A 856 -22.60 -35.98 60.93
CA SER A 856 -24.08 -36.11 60.95
C SER A 856 -24.67 -37.50 61.26
N GLU A 857 -23.97 -38.63 61.13
CA GLU A 857 -24.58 -39.94 61.45
C GLU A 857 -23.59 -40.92 62.11
N ASN A 858 -23.89 -41.29 63.36
CA ASN A 858 -23.32 -42.42 64.12
C ASN A 858 -21.80 -42.43 64.39
N GLY A 859 -21.33 -41.58 65.31
CA GLY A 859 -20.46 -41.92 66.45
C GLY A 859 -19.09 -42.62 66.30
N GLU A 860 -18.74 -43.25 65.18
CA GLU A 860 -17.41 -43.83 64.93
C GLU A 860 -16.59 -42.92 64.01
N PRO A 861 -15.33 -42.59 64.37
CA PRO A 861 -14.48 -41.78 63.51
C PRO A 861 -14.18 -42.52 62.19
N PRO A 862 -14.21 -41.84 61.03
CA PRO A 862 -13.90 -42.47 59.75
C PRO A 862 -12.47 -43.03 59.75
N LYS A 863 -12.32 -44.29 59.34
CA LYS A 863 -11.03 -44.98 59.21
C LYS A 863 -10.20 -44.38 58.07
N VAL A 864 -8.88 -44.39 58.21
CA VAL A 864 -7.97 -43.88 57.17
C VAL A 864 -8.03 -44.69 55.88
N PRO A 865 -7.93 -44.04 54.70
CA PRO A 865 -7.90 -44.77 53.43
C PRO A 865 -6.77 -45.82 53.42
N GLY A 866 -7.12 -47.08 53.19
CA GLY A 866 -6.20 -48.22 53.20
C GLY A 866 -6.20 -49.04 54.50
N ALA A 867 -6.73 -48.50 55.61
CA ALA A 867 -6.75 -49.19 56.91
C ALA A 867 -7.52 -50.52 56.88
N TYR A 868 -8.57 -50.63 56.08
CA TYR A 868 -9.34 -51.88 55.97
C TYR A 868 -8.50 -53.04 55.40
N VAL A 869 -7.59 -52.74 54.47
CA VAL A 869 -6.66 -53.74 53.94
C VAL A 869 -5.61 -54.09 54.98
N GLU A 870 -5.06 -53.09 55.67
CA GLU A 870 -4.07 -53.32 56.73
C GLU A 870 -4.64 -54.16 57.88
N GLU A 871 -5.83 -53.82 58.37
CA GLU A 871 -6.51 -54.55 59.45
C GLU A 871 -6.74 -56.02 59.08
N ARG A 872 -7.05 -56.32 57.80
CA ARG A 872 -7.19 -57.69 57.31
C ARG A 872 -5.88 -58.47 57.35
N PHE A 873 -4.75 -57.82 57.08
CA PHE A 873 -3.41 -58.42 57.02
C PHE A 873 -2.54 -58.12 58.26
N GLU A 874 -3.13 -57.59 59.32
CA GLU A 874 -2.44 -57.24 60.57
C GLU A 874 -1.69 -58.45 61.16
N TRP A 875 -2.29 -59.65 61.07
CA TRP A 875 -1.65 -60.90 61.48
C TRP A 875 -0.31 -61.15 60.75
N LEU A 876 -0.25 -60.82 59.45
CA LEU A 876 0.94 -60.98 58.62
C LEU A 876 1.97 -59.90 58.96
N HIS A 877 1.51 -58.68 59.22
CA HIS A 877 2.38 -57.57 59.61
C HIS A 877 3.06 -57.84 60.94
N GLN A 878 2.36 -58.43 61.91
CA GLN A 878 2.91 -58.86 63.20
C GLN A 878 3.85 -60.06 63.04
N LEU A 879 3.54 -60.99 62.14
CA LEU A 879 4.39 -62.15 61.86
C LEU A 879 5.78 -61.77 61.35
N VAL A 880 5.85 -60.75 60.47
CA VAL A 880 7.10 -60.29 59.83
C VAL A 880 7.78 -59.14 60.59
N ALA A 881 7.08 -58.44 61.48
CA ALA A 881 7.61 -57.29 62.20
C ALA A 881 8.88 -57.60 62.99
N ARG A 882 9.90 -56.73 62.86
CA ARG A 882 11.18 -56.79 63.58
C ARG A 882 11.33 -55.56 64.51
N PRO A 883 10.71 -55.57 65.69
CA PRO A 883 10.81 -54.45 66.62
C PRO A 883 12.23 -54.34 67.18
N GLU A 884 12.81 -53.14 67.12
CA GLU A 884 14.10 -52.79 67.76
C GLU A 884 15.27 -53.74 67.45
N GLY A 885 15.33 -54.27 66.22
CA GLY A 885 16.40 -55.17 65.79
C GLY A 885 16.30 -56.60 66.35
N GLN A 886 15.20 -56.95 67.02
CA GLN A 886 14.90 -58.33 67.42
C GLN A 886 14.41 -59.16 66.21
N PRO A 887 14.71 -60.47 66.18
CA PRO A 887 14.16 -61.36 65.16
C PRO A 887 12.62 -61.37 65.23
N SER A 888 11.96 -61.38 64.06
CA SER A 888 10.50 -61.48 63.96
C SER A 888 9.99 -62.84 64.42
N GLN A 889 8.67 -62.97 64.61
CA GLN A 889 8.04 -64.28 64.87
C GLN A 889 8.33 -65.27 63.73
N LEU A 890 8.36 -64.78 62.49
CA LEU A 890 8.75 -65.55 61.32
C LEU A 890 10.23 -65.97 61.38
N ASP A 891 11.15 -65.06 61.74
CA ASP A 891 12.58 -65.39 61.87
C ASP A 891 12.79 -66.48 62.96
N GLY A 892 12.02 -66.44 64.05
CA GLY A 892 11.99 -67.47 65.08
C GLY A 892 11.54 -68.83 64.53
N LEU A 893 10.45 -68.86 63.73
CA LEU A 893 9.97 -70.07 63.06
C LEU A 893 11.01 -70.65 62.09
N MET A 894 11.70 -69.79 61.33
CA MET A 894 12.77 -70.19 60.42
C MET A 894 14.00 -70.72 61.15
N GLY A 895 14.29 -70.21 62.35
CA GLY A 895 15.30 -70.76 63.25
C GLY A 895 15.03 -72.23 63.60
N VAL A 896 13.79 -72.55 63.96
CA VAL A 896 13.37 -73.94 64.23
C VAL A 896 13.39 -74.79 62.95
N LEU A 897 13.02 -74.23 61.79
CA LEU A 897 13.14 -74.94 60.50
C LEU A 897 14.59 -75.29 60.15
N THR A 898 15.54 -74.43 60.54
CA THR A 898 16.97 -74.69 60.37
C THR A 898 17.43 -75.88 61.21
N GLU A 899 16.88 -76.06 62.43
CA GLU A 899 17.12 -77.24 63.26
C GLU A 899 16.55 -78.51 62.61
N VAL A 900 15.35 -78.42 62.02
CA VAL A 900 14.73 -79.51 61.24
C VAL A 900 15.63 -79.89 60.06
N TYR A 901 16.15 -78.91 59.31
CA TYR A 901 17.10 -79.17 58.23
C TYR A 901 18.36 -79.90 58.73
N GLN A 902 18.97 -79.44 59.84
CA GLN A 902 20.16 -80.08 60.39
C GLN A 902 19.90 -81.52 60.83
N GLU A 903 18.71 -81.80 61.37
CA GLU A 903 18.26 -83.13 61.76
C GLU A 903 18.03 -84.04 60.55
N LEU A 904 17.28 -83.58 59.53
CA LEU A 904 17.06 -84.31 58.29
C LEU A 904 18.37 -84.60 57.54
N ASN A 905 19.30 -83.64 57.53
CA ASN A 905 20.60 -83.80 56.91
C ASN A 905 21.44 -84.86 57.63
N LYS A 906 21.47 -84.84 58.98
CA LYS A 906 22.13 -85.89 59.78
C LYS A 906 21.53 -87.28 59.53
N MET A 907 20.20 -87.39 59.40
CA MET A 907 19.51 -88.65 59.08
C MET A 907 19.86 -89.17 57.68
N SER A 908 19.96 -88.27 56.70
CA SER A 908 20.37 -88.63 55.34
C SER A 908 21.79 -89.21 55.29
N PHE A 909 22.68 -88.82 56.20
CA PHE A 909 24.05 -89.36 56.30
C PHE A 909 24.16 -90.62 57.17
N SER A 910 23.29 -90.80 58.19
CA SER A 910 23.39 -91.89 59.17
C SER A 910 22.54 -93.12 58.87
N GLY A 911 21.52 -93.01 58.00
CA GLY A 911 20.72 -94.15 57.51
C GLY A 911 19.80 -94.82 58.54
N VAL A 912 19.50 -94.18 59.68
CA VAL A 912 18.65 -94.73 60.76
C VAL A 912 17.17 -94.37 60.56
N SER A 913 16.27 -95.34 60.79
CA SER A 913 14.79 -95.19 60.70
C SER A 913 14.19 -94.35 61.85
N PRO A 914 13.01 -93.73 61.66
CA PRO A 914 12.41 -92.78 62.60
C PRO A 914 11.77 -93.54 63.77
N GLY A 915 12.52 -93.73 64.85
CA GLY A 915 12.01 -94.46 66.02
C GLY A 915 12.65 -94.11 67.37
N GLY A 916 13.71 -93.30 67.42
CA GLY A 916 14.34 -92.90 68.69
C GLY A 916 15.11 -91.60 68.55
N GLU A 917 14.75 -90.61 69.37
CA GLU A 917 15.33 -89.26 69.53
C GLU A 917 15.39 -88.34 68.28
N GLY A 918 15.36 -88.89 67.07
CA GLY A 918 15.41 -88.15 65.80
C GLY A 918 14.05 -87.66 65.27
N GLY A 919 13.35 -86.82 66.01
CA GLY A 919 12.16 -86.13 65.47
C GLY A 919 11.69 -84.95 66.31
N GLN A 920 12.50 -84.55 67.29
CA GLN A 920 12.12 -83.50 68.23
C GLN A 920 12.04 -82.14 67.54
N ALA A 921 12.94 -81.82 66.59
CA ALA A 921 12.90 -80.53 65.91
C ALA A 921 11.68 -80.42 64.98
N LEU A 922 11.26 -81.53 64.33
CA LEU A 922 10.06 -81.54 63.49
C LEU A 922 8.78 -81.34 64.32
N VAL A 923 8.67 -82.02 65.46
CA VAL A 923 7.53 -81.85 66.39
C VAL A 923 7.54 -80.44 67.00
N GLN A 924 8.70 -79.91 67.33
CA GLN A 924 8.86 -78.55 67.83
C GLN A 924 8.50 -77.51 66.76
N PHE A 925 8.91 -77.70 65.50
CA PHE A 925 8.51 -76.86 64.38
C PHE A 925 6.99 -76.89 64.19
N GLN A 926 6.36 -78.06 64.22
CA GLN A 926 4.90 -78.19 64.14
C GLN A 926 4.19 -77.49 65.31
N GLN A 927 4.71 -77.60 66.53
CA GLN A 927 4.15 -76.92 67.70
C GLN A 927 4.27 -75.40 67.58
N VAL A 928 5.42 -74.88 67.13
CA VAL A 928 5.63 -73.43 66.94
C VAL A 928 4.78 -72.91 65.79
N ALA A 929 4.75 -73.62 64.66
CA ALA A 929 3.93 -73.28 63.49
C ALA A 929 2.42 -73.32 63.79
N SER A 930 1.95 -74.18 64.72
CA SER A 930 0.54 -74.25 65.11
C SER A 930 0.09 -73.17 66.10
N ARG A 931 1.04 -72.47 66.73
CA ARG A 931 0.78 -71.38 67.68
C ARG A 931 0.74 -70.01 67.02
N ILE A 932 1.32 -69.92 65.82
CA ILE A 932 1.28 -68.80 64.90
C ILE A 932 0.05 -69.00 64.01
#